data_AF-A0A929G9U5-F1
#
_entry.id   AF-A0A929G9U5-F1
#
_cell.length_a   1.000
_cell.length_b   1.000
_cell.length_c   1.000
_cell.angle_alpha   90.00
_cell.angle_beta   90.00
_cell.angle_gamma   90.00
#
_symmetry.space_group_name_H-M   'P 1'
#
loop_
_entity.id
_entity.type
_entity.pdbx_description
1 polymer ?
#
loop_
_entity_poly.entity_id
_entity_poly.type
_entity_poly.pdbx_seq_one_letter_code
_entity_poly.pdbx_strand_id
1 'polypeptide(L)'
;KKLWNQYGPVDSFNLGTKSFCEDDWYAPGYLAIDVGPMLIGIHNYRAMNGQNISSTYNWFMNNTHITNVDDATLNGAGMASALTKEEKIKVDADYILSCQYKARQHSAYGAINNVYGGPTWVVPSENAMAILGLIVASEVLNNKSYLEQAQLAADYLITTQNSSDGAWYDKYSYRYDLDENARDWYIYEEGSPTWVKENVTTPSIDGNSLRCSITGGDPYSNVHLYRNFPSEPTAAVFNLSLSFWFSPPTTFNNKGASSIVQGLEFCMSKWYQSERYEFALQWQNVGDGAPQWRYWDPHQPEKWISLDIPDTLDGEQWHSFTLEGEIINKQIHYRRFKIDQDSYNIDITVPPTSTPGKPDRLAVAIQLDGNSNEDPYDVFIDQVSFESTDRAKSPRQTAEVMMGVYKLGYDHDRYNAMKNGAQYLIECQKVENKGGDDHDDGGLLGGGKDANGQYRSWCWTHDNAYAYWALKAAEDWAIIEDDISFASECANSSQRIMDGINTNLYDPATGVWHIAIDENGNPLKNPHISCLYDDADAYPSWIQYAPQMLDLPLEGVNSSKVGEWIHNTFQQDDGSCIDYWCEPGEFKVREYPRVRKYPGLSFQASLCWFDTGHASYADAAVQWVENSGLWNTTPGGWVDWIESESGNKADDWLRFIDTSFYSIASWNGGYDFTCDRGEVSVGVDSDGDGLKYPKDPNPTAP
;
A
#
# COMPACT_ATOMS: atom_id res chain seq x y z
N LYS A 1 -3.88 5.74 -41.85
CA LYS A 1 -5.24 5.97 -42.42
C LYS A 1 -5.62 4.99 -43.57
N LYS A 2 -5.11 3.75 -43.58
CA LYS A 2 -5.53 2.70 -44.54
C LYS A 2 -5.52 1.28 -43.92
N LEU A 3 -5.78 1.20 -42.62
CA LEU A 3 -5.80 -0.05 -41.82
C LEU A 3 -6.86 0.03 -40.69
N TRP A 4 -7.99 0.71 -40.95
CA TRP A 4 -9.03 1.01 -39.95
C TRP A 4 -10.45 0.64 -40.41
N ASN A 5 -10.60 -0.33 -41.33
CA ASN A 5 -11.90 -0.60 -41.95
C ASN A 5 -12.21 -2.09 -42.19
N GLN A 6 -11.69 -3.01 -41.38
CA GLN A 6 -11.99 -4.44 -41.59
C GLN A 6 -12.39 -5.26 -40.35
N TYR A 7 -12.38 -4.66 -39.15
CA TYR A 7 -12.98 -5.26 -37.97
C TYR A 7 -13.71 -4.17 -37.18
N GLY A 8 -15.05 -4.16 -37.28
CA GLY A 8 -15.93 -3.32 -36.47
C GLY A 8 -16.11 -3.92 -35.07
N PRO A 9 -16.66 -3.13 -34.11
CA PRO A 9 -16.82 -3.54 -32.72
C PRO A 9 -18.12 -4.35 -32.58
N VAL A 10 -18.07 -5.66 -32.87
CA VAL A 10 -19.14 -6.61 -32.55
C VAL A 10 -18.46 -7.93 -32.18
N ASP A 11 -18.87 -8.51 -31.04
CA ASP A 11 -18.49 -9.82 -30.48
C ASP A 11 -17.34 -9.91 -29.46
N SER A 12 -17.56 -9.37 -28.26
CA SER A 12 -16.89 -9.85 -27.03
C SER A 12 -17.80 -10.02 -25.80
N PHE A 13 -19.13 -9.98 -25.97
CA PHE A 13 -20.10 -10.37 -24.93
C PHE A 13 -20.47 -11.86 -25.09
N ASN A 14 -19.63 -12.76 -24.55
CA ASN A 14 -19.98 -14.07 -23.98
C ASN A 14 -18.72 -14.96 -23.88
N LEU A 15 -18.05 -14.89 -22.75
CA LEU A 15 -17.35 -16.01 -22.13
C LEU A 15 -17.82 -15.97 -20.68
N GLY A 16 -18.73 -16.83 -20.24
CA GLY A 16 -18.52 -18.27 -20.26
C GLY A 16 -18.08 -18.65 -18.85
N THR A 17 -19.07 -18.76 -17.97
CA THR A 17 -19.01 -19.34 -16.63
C THR A 17 -18.14 -20.59 -16.59
N LYS A 18 -16.95 -20.50 -15.99
CA LYS A 18 -16.28 -21.62 -15.33
C LYS A 18 -15.66 -21.12 -14.03
N SER A 19 -16.02 -21.84 -12.97
CA SER A 19 -15.95 -21.51 -11.55
C SER A 19 -14.68 -22.04 -10.88
N PHE A 20 -13.50 -21.53 -11.25
CA PHE A 20 -12.26 -21.88 -10.57
C PHE A 20 -11.38 -20.64 -10.57
N CYS A 21 -11.14 -20.05 -9.39
CA CYS A 21 -10.25 -18.91 -9.03
C CYS A 21 -10.89 -17.57 -8.57
N GLU A 22 -12.08 -17.57 -7.95
CA GLU A 22 -12.64 -16.36 -7.32
C GLU A 22 -12.06 -16.03 -5.93
N ASP A 23 -11.29 -16.93 -5.31
CA ASP A 23 -10.72 -16.74 -3.95
C ASP A 23 -9.28 -16.20 -3.93
N ASP A 24 -8.68 -15.95 -5.10
CA ASP A 24 -7.25 -15.64 -5.21
C ASP A 24 -6.95 -14.20 -5.62
N TRP A 25 -6.23 -13.49 -4.75
CA TRP A 25 -5.39 -12.36 -5.15
C TRP A 25 -4.21 -12.75 -6.04
N TYR A 26 -4.09 -14.04 -6.35
CA TYR A 26 -3.05 -14.64 -7.17
C TYR A 26 -3.61 -15.26 -8.47
N ALA A 27 -4.87 -14.98 -8.80
CA ALA A 27 -5.42 -15.27 -10.12
C ALA A 27 -4.60 -14.54 -11.22
N PRO A 28 -4.64 -14.98 -12.50
CA PRO A 28 -3.64 -14.63 -13.52
C PRO A 28 -3.56 -13.16 -13.99
N GLY A 29 -4.02 -12.19 -13.19
CA GLY A 29 -3.90 -10.76 -13.45
C GLY A 29 -3.79 -9.87 -12.21
N TYR A 30 -3.64 -10.44 -11.01
CA TYR A 30 -3.26 -9.74 -9.79
C TYR A 30 -2.30 -10.66 -9.04
N LEU A 31 -1.15 -10.14 -8.64
CA LEU A 31 -0.20 -10.86 -7.80
C LEU A 31 0.53 -9.81 -6.97
N ALA A 32 0.39 -9.87 -5.65
CA ALA A 32 1.19 -9.09 -4.72
C ALA A 32 2.25 -10.02 -4.12
N ILE A 33 3.39 -10.16 -4.82
CA ILE A 33 4.65 -10.44 -4.14
C ILE A 33 5.26 -9.06 -3.89
N ASP A 34 5.42 -8.68 -2.63
CA ASP A 34 6.24 -7.52 -2.28
C ASP A 34 7.68 -8.02 -2.31
N VAL A 35 8.23 -7.96 -3.53
CA VAL A 35 9.62 -7.56 -3.76
C VAL A 35 9.60 -6.13 -4.30
N GLY A 36 8.68 -5.26 -3.86
CA GLY A 36 8.39 -3.98 -4.50
C GLY A 36 7.64 -3.99 -5.85
N PRO A 37 7.84 -4.88 -6.85
CA PRO A 37 7.85 -4.50 -8.27
C PRO A 37 6.47 -4.40 -8.93
N MET A 38 5.35 -4.70 -8.25
CA MET A 38 4.13 -5.11 -8.96
C MET A 38 2.92 -4.18 -8.90
N LEU A 39 2.80 -3.29 -7.92
CA LEU A 39 1.51 -2.64 -7.68
C LEU A 39 1.18 -1.49 -8.65
N ILE A 40 2.16 -0.91 -9.34
CA ILE A 40 1.93 0.33 -10.10
C ILE A 40 1.99 0.17 -11.64
N GLY A 41 2.56 -0.93 -12.15
CA GLY A 41 2.60 -1.22 -13.59
C GLY A 41 1.24 -1.65 -14.19
N ILE A 42 0.46 -2.45 -13.45
CA ILE A 42 -0.79 -3.05 -13.96
C ILE A 42 -1.97 -2.06 -13.93
N HIS A 43 -2.01 -1.15 -12.96
CA HIS A 43 -3.08 -0.15 -12.84
C HIS A 43 -2.96 1.00 -13.83
N ASN A 44 -1.75 1.44 -14.15
CA ASN A 44 -1.55 2.50 -15.14
C ASN A 44 -1.80 2.00 -16.57
N TYR A 45 -1.36 0.78 -16.94
CA TYR A 45 -1.53 0.29 -18.31
C TYR A 45 -3.00 0.08 -18.71
N ARG A 46 -3.89 -0.31 -17.76
CA ARG A 46 -5.33 -0.49 -18.03
C ARG A 46 -6.11 0.82 -18.13
N ALA A 47 -5.68 1.89 -17.46
CA ALA A 47 -6.23 3.24 -17.62
C ALA A 47 -5.71 3.96 -18.89
N MET A 48 -4.61 3.49 -19.47
CA MET A 48 -3.91 4.09 -20.62
C MET A 48 -4.48 3.69 -21.99
N ASN A 49 -5.41 2.72 -22.06
CA ASN A 49 -6.10 2.36 -23.31
C ASN A 49 -7.27 3.31 -23.61
N GLY A 50 -6.96 4.57 -23.88
CA GLY A 50 -7.95 5.53 -24.39
C GLY A 50 -7.64 7.01 -24.23
N GLN A 51 -6.63 7.41 -23.43
CA GLN A 51 -6.27 8.82 -23.25
C GLN A 51 -4.77 9.09 -23.45
N ASN A 52 -4.48 10.34 -23.82
CA ASN A 52 -3.19 10.84 -24.27
C ASN A 52 -2.11 10.67 -23.19
N ILE A 53 -1.14 9.79 -23.42
CA ILE A 53 -0.02 9.43 -22.52
C ILE A 53 0.65 10.66 -21.87
N SER A 54 0.65 11.81 -22.56
CA SER A 54 1.28 13.02 -22.04
C SER A 54 0.58 13.62 -20.80
N SER A 55 -0.74 13.47 -20.60
CA SER A 55 -1.43 14.21 -19.53
C SER A 55 -1.20 13.63 -18.13
N THR A 56 -1.19 12.31 -17.99
CA THR A 56 -0.98 11.64 -16.70
C THR A 56 0.50 11.67 -16.30
N TYR A 57 1.40 11.46 -17.26
CA TYR A 57 2.83 11.66 -17.08
C TYR A 57 3.14 13.10 -16.66
N ASN A 58 2.62 14.11 -17.38
CA ASN A 58 2.81 15.51 -16.99
C ASN A 58 2.19 15.82 -15.62
N TRP A 59 1.03 15.23 -15.28
CA TRP A 59 0.42 15.42 -13.97
C TRP A 59 1.27 14.85 -12.83
N PHE A 60 1.81 13.64 -12.99
CA PHE A 60 2.70 13.04 -11.99
C PHE A 60 4.00 13.84 -11.85
N MET A 61 4.65 14.18 -12.97
CA MET A 61 5.89 14.97 -12.98
C MET A 61 5.70 16.38 -12.41
N ASN A 62 4.54 17.01 -12.64
CA ASN A 62 4.24 18.35 -12.11
C ASN A 62 3.98 18.37 -10.59
N ASN A 63 3.51 17.26 -9.99
CA ASN A 63 3.15 17.20 -8.57
C ASN A 63 4.23 16.56 -7.68
N THR A 64 5.22 15.87 -8.26
CA THR A 64 6.30 15.22 -7.51
C THR A 64 7.57 16.07 -7.41
N HIS A 65 7.57 17.30 -7.95
CA HIS A 65 8.78 18.10 -8.13
C HIS A 65 9.92 17.33 -8.85
N ILE A 66 9.60 16.28 -9.64
CA ILE A 66 10.54 15.61 -10.52
C ILE A 66 10.68 16.46 -11.78
N THR A 67 11.62 17.39 -11.78
CA THR A 67 12.07 18.01 -13.04
C THR A 67 12.79 16.92 -13.84
N ASN A 68 12.37 16.69 -15.09
CA ASN A 68 13.09 15.87 -16.07
C ASN A 68 14.59 16.15 -15.97
N VAL A 69 15.33 15.22 -15.40
CA VAL A 69 16.79 15.25 -15.44
C VAL A 69 17.12 14.87 -16.87
N ASP A 70 17.66 15.82 -17.65
CA ASP A 70 18.05 15.56 -19.04
C ASP A 70 18.89 14.27 -19.12
N ASP A 71 18.53 13.37 -20.05
CA ASP A 71 19.26 12.13 -20.38
C ASP A 71 20.77 12.35 -20.60
N ALA A 72 21.17 13.57 -20.93
CA ALA A 72 22.57 13.96 -21.09
C ALA A 72 23.39 13.83 -19.79
N THR A 73 22.76 13.83 -18.62
CA THR A 73 23.41 13.67 -17.32
C THR A 73 23.68 12.20 -16.95
N LEU A 74 22.98 11.24 -17.59
CA LEU A 74 23.09 9.80 -17.34
C LEU A 74 24.26 9.12 -18.08
N ASN A 75 24.91 9.81 -19.03
CA ASN A 75 26.10 9.29 -19.72
C ASN A 75 27.40 9.37 -18.89
N GLY A 76 27.29 9.65 -17.58
CA GLY A 76 28.38 9.57 -16.61
C GLY A 76 28.64 8.17 -16.07
N ALA A 77 28.42 7.11 -16.85
CA ALA A 77 28.54 5.69 -16.47
C ALA A 77 29.96 5.23 -16.05
N GLY A 78 30.87 6.15 -15.72
CA GLY A 78 32.23 5.88 -15.23
C GLY A 78 32.49 6.28 -13.78
N MET A 79 31.50 6.72 -12.99
CA MET A 79 31.73 7.18 -11.59
C MET A 79 31.25 6.23 -10.49
N ALA A 80 30.30 5.32 -10.72
CA ALA A 80 29.80 4.44 -9.66
C ALA A 80 30.89 3.49 -9.11
N SER A 81 31.82 3.05 -9.96
CA SER A 81 32.98 2.23 -9.53
C SER A 81 34.05 3.01 -8.76
N ALA A 82 33.88 4.32 -8.56
CA ALA A 82 34.82 5.17 -7.83
C ALA A 82 34.40 5.46 -6.38
N LEU A 83 33.13 5.18 -6.01
CA LEU A 83 32.65 5.40 -4.66
C LEU A 83 33.11 4.28 -3.72
N THR A 84 33.54 4.62 -2.51
CA THR A 84 33.78 3.63 -1.45
C THR A 84 32.48 2.98 -1.00
N LYS A 85 32.58 1.84 -0.30
CA LYS A 85 31.42 1.18 0.33
C LYS A 85 30.60 2.16 1.17
N GLU A 86 31.26 2.97 1.99
CA GLU A 86 30.64 3.94 2.89
C GLU A 86 29.94 5.06 2.12
N GLU A 87 30.54 5.53 1.01
CA GLU A 87 29.90 6.54 0.14
C GLU A 87 28.65 5.97 -0.54
N LYS A 88 28.68 4.72 -0.99
CA LYS A 88 27.50 4.03 -1.56
C LYS A 88 26.38 3.90 -0.54
N ILE A 89 26.67 3.38 0.66
CA ILE A 89 25.71 3.26 1.77
C ILE A 89 25.12 4.63 2.12
N LYS A 90 25.96 5.67 2.17
CA LYS A 90 25.49 7.03 2.47
C LYS A 90 24.49 7.54 1.42
N VAL A 91 24.74 7.33 0.13
CA VAL A 91 23.85 7.77 -0.95
C VAL A 91 22.46 7.15 -0.81
N ASP A 92 22.39 5.84 -0.60
CA ASP A 92 21.08 5.15 -0.47
C ASP A 92 20.39 5.46 0.87
N ALA A 93 21.14 5.63 1.96
CA ALA A 93 20.56 6.09 3.23
C ALA A 93 20.00 7.51 3.15
N ASP A 94 20.70 8.43 2.48
CA ASP A 94 20.21 9.79 2.23
C ASP A 94 18.97 9.80 1.33
N TYR A 95 18.89 8.86 0.36
CA TYR A 95 17.68 8.66 -0.44
C TYR A 95 16.50 8.23 0.43
N ILE A 96 16.68 7.25 1.32
CA ILE A 96 15.66 6.85 2.30
C ILE A 96 15.18 8.05 3.11
N LEU A 97 16.10 8.89 3.61
CA LEU A 97 15.73 10.10 4.34
C LEU A 97 15.00 11.16 3.49
N SER A 98 15.27 11.20 2.18
CA SER A 98 14.58 12.10 1.25
C SER A 98 13.15 11.66 0.95
N CYS A 99 12.86 10.37 1.10
CA CYS A 99 11.52 9.80 1.00
C CYS A 99 10.74 9.87 2.32
N GLN A 100 11.38 10.28 3.42
CA GLN A 100 10.71 10.44 4.71
C GLN A 100 9.95 11.76 4.78
N TYR A 101 8.67 11.70 5.17
CA TYR A 101 7.82 12.87 5.30
C TYR A 101 7.98 13.57 6.66
N LYS A 102 8.26 14.88 6.63
CA LYS A 102 8.77 15.63 7.81
C LYS A 102 7.85 16.75 8.31
N ALA A 103 6.63 16.89 7.79
CA ALA A 103 5.71 17.91 8.27
C ALA A 103 5.06 17.48 9.61
N ARG A 104 5.56 18.00 10.73
CA ARG A 104 5.17 17.60 12.10
C ARG A 104 3.68 17.65 12.44
N GLN A 105 2.91 18.49 11.75
CA GLN A 105 1.48 18.65 12.00
C GLN A 105 0.63 17.65 11.20
N HIS A 106 1.26 16.83 10.36
CA HIS A 106 0.59 15.93 9.45
C HIS A 106 0.57 14.51 10.01
N SER A 107 -0.51 13.77 9.74
CA SER A 107 -0.69 12.37 10.17
C SER A 107 0.40 11.44 9.65
N ALA A 108 0.95 11.73 8.46
CA ALA A 108 2.07 11.00 7.86
C ALA A 108 3.47 11.41 8.38
N TYR A 109 3.59 12.21 9.44
CA TYR A 109 4.90 12.58 9.98
C TYR A 109 5.71 11.35 10.38
N GLY A 110 6.85 11.17 9.71
CA GLY A 110 7.75 10.02 9.90
C GLY A 110 7.61 8.91 8.88
N ALA A 111 6.52 8.86 8.11
CA ALA A 111 6.32 7.89 7.05
C ALA A 111 7.44 7.96 5.99
N ILE A 112 7.90 6.80 5.53
CA ILE A 112 8.84 6.67 4.42
C ILE A 112 8.09 6.15 3.21
N ASN A 113 8.11 6.91 2.12
CA ASN A 113 7.53 6.56 0.83
C ASN A 113 8.57 5.86 -0.07
N ASN A 114 8.14 5.29 -1.18
CA ASN A 114 9.02 4.76 -2.23
C ASN A 114 9.74 5.87 -3.01
N VAL A 115 9.08 7.01 -3.17
CA VAL A 115 9.56 8.17 -3.90
C VAL A 115 9.67 9.39 -3.00
N TYR A 116 10.61 10.27 -3.32
CA TYR A 116 10.74 11.54 -2.62
C TYR A 116 9.49 12.42 -2.84
N GLY A 117 9.15 13.24 -1.84
CA GLY A 117 8.03 14.19 -1.91
C GLY A 117 6.99 13.98 -0.82
N GLY A 118 5.76 14.45 -1.06
CA GLY A 118 4.64 14.18 -0.17
C GLY A 118 4.31 12.67 -0.09
N PRO A 119 3.64 12.20 0.98
CA PRO A 119 3.22 10.82 1.06
C PRO A 119 2.21 10.57 -0.06
N THR A 120 2.56 9.69 -1.01
CA THR A 120 1.64 9.26 -2.07
C THR A 120 1.06 7.89 -1.75
N TRP A 121 1.90 7.01 -1.23
CA TRP A 121 1.56 5.64 -0.86
C TRP A 121 2.56 5.20 0.20
N VAL A 122 2.08 4.68 1.32
CA VAL A 122 2.97 4.10 2.33
C VAL A 122 2.67 2.63 2.41
N VAL A 123 3.68 1.83 2.04
CA VAL A 123 3.68 0.38 2.20
C VAL A 123 4.41 0.08 3.51
N PRO A 124 3.71 -0.32 4.59
CA PRO A 124 4.35 -0.61 5.86
C PRO A 124 5.57 -1.54 5.81
N SER A 125 5.56 -2.56 4.94
CA SER A 125 6.69 -3.48 4.73
C SER A 125 7.93 -2.76 4.20
N GLU A 126 7.77 -1.95 3.16
CA GLU A 126 8.84 -1.14 2.60
C GLU A 126 9.37 -0.10 3.60
N ASN A 127 8.48 0.56 4.35
CA ASN A 127 8.87 1.46 5.45
C ASN A 127 9.67 0.70 6.51
N ALA A 128 9.33 -0.57 6.79
CA ALA A 128 10.07 -1.41 7.72
C ALA A 128 11.46 -1.80 7.18
N MET A 129 11.58 -2.14 5.89
CA MET A 129 12.88 -2.37 5.25
C MET A 129 13.74 -1.11 5.26
N ALA A 130 13.14 0.06 5.00
CA ALA A 130 13.82 1.35 5.11
C ALA A 130 14.34 1.63 6.53
N ILE A 131 13.59 1.25 7.58
CA ILE A 131 14.06 1.30 8.98
C ILE A 131 15.33 0.46 9.14
N LEU A 132 15.35 -0.79 8.63
CA LEU A 132 16.54 -1.65 8.69
C LEU A 132 17.74 -1.03 7.95
N GLY A 133 17.52 -0.47 6.76
CA GLY A 133 18.56 0.23 6.00
C GLY A 133 19.17 1.41 6.77
N LEU A 134 18.33 2.20 7.44
CA LEU A 134 18.78 3.32 8.27
C LEU A 134 19.54 2.87 9.54
N ILE A 135 19.18 1.74 10.14
CA ILE A 135 19.92 1.15 11.27
C ILE A 135 21.33 0.76 10.81
N VAL A 136 21.45 -0.03 9.73
CA VAL A 136 22.75 -0.44 9.17
C VAL A 136 23.59 0.77 8.78
N ALA A 137 22.99 1.77 8.12
CA ALA A 137 23.69 3.01 7.76
C ALA A 137 24.17 3.78 9.00
N SER A 138 23.38 3.84 10.08
CA SER A 138 23.79 4.45 11.34
C SER A 138 25.02 3.79 11.93
N GLU A 139 25.09 2.46 11.91
CA GLU A 139 26.20 1.67 12.44
C GLU A 139 27.47 1.83 11.60
N VAL A 140 27.38 1.56 10.29
CA VAL A 140 28.52 1.58 9.37
C VAL A 140 29.12 2.98 9.26
N LEU A 141 28.28 4.01 9.19
CA LEU A 141 28.72 5.40 9.03
C LEU A 141 28.96 6.10 10.37
N ASN A 142 28.68 5.44 11.50
CA ASN A 142 28.71 6.02 12.85
C ASN A 142 27.93 7.35 12.92
N ASN A 143 26.74 7.38 12.30
CA ASN A 143 25.90 8.57 12.20
C ASN A 143 24.51 8.33 12.81
N LYS A 144 24.36 8.72 14.07
CA LYS A 144 23.13 8.56 14.87
C LYS A 144 21.89 9.21 14.27
N SER A 145 22.04 10.19 13.38
CA SER A 145 20.86 10.81 12.76
C SER A 145 20.05 9.80 11.93
N TYR A 146 20.66 8.79 11.31
CA TYR A 146 19.90 7.74 10.61
C TYR A 146 19.05 6.91 11.58
N LEU A 147 19.60 6.56 12.75
CA LEU A 147 18.85 5.86 13.81
C LEU A 147 17.68 6.69 14.35
N GLU A 148 17.87 7.99 14.57
CA GLU A 148 16.79 8.90 15.00
C GLU A 148 15.65 8.96 13.96
N GLN A 149 15.99 8.96 12.67
CA GLN A 149 15.00 8.94 11.59
C GLN A 149 14.30 7.57 11.45
N ALA A 150 15.01 6.47 11.72
CA ALA A 150 14.44 5.13 11.78
C ALA A 150 13.43 5.00 12.94
N GLN A 151 13.75 5.56 14.11
CA GLN A 151 12.83 5.63 15.25
C GLN A 151 11.55 6.41 14.89
N LEU A 152 11.70 7.56 14.25
CA LEU A 152 10.57 8.35 13.79
C LEU A 152 9.67 7.59 12.80
N ALA A 153 10.26 6.80 11.90
CA ALA A 153 9.51 5.96 10.96
C ALA A 153 8.78 4.82 11.66
N ALA A 154 9.36 4.23 12.70
CA ALA A 154 8.69 3.22 13.52
C ALA A 154 7.51 3.81 14.30
N ASP A 155 7.67 5.01 14.87
CA ASP A 155 6.60 5.69 15.59
C ASP A 155 5.39 5.94 14.67
N TYR A 156 5.63 6.32 13.41
CA TYR A 156 4.57 6.40 12.40
C TYR A 156 3.85 5.05 12.19
N LEU A 157 4.60 3.95 12.04
CA LEU A 157 4.01 2.61 11.87
C LEU A 157 3.13 2.21 13.06
N ILE A 158 3.52 2.53 14.30
CA ILE A 158 2.69 2.29 15.49
C ILE A 158 1.34 3.03 15.36
N THR A 159 1.37 4.31 14.96
CA THR A 159 0.14 5.12 14.87
C THR A 159 -0.82 4.67 13.77
N THR A 160 -0.34 3.91 12.79
CA THR A 160 -1.13 3.49 11.62
C THR A 160 -1.61 2.05 11.67
N GLN A 161 -1.19 1.28 12.69
CA GLN A 161 -1.64 -0.09 12.92
C GLN A 161 -3.17 -0.17 12.99
N ASN A 162 -3.76 -1.23 12.42
CA ASN A 162 -5.18 -1.46 12.56
C ASN A 162 -5.54 -1.78 14.02
N SER A 163 -6.33 -0.94 14.67
CA SER A 163 -6.74 -1.18 16.06
C SER A 163 -7.72 -2.34 16.24
N SER A 164 -8.37 -2.82 15.16
CA SER A 164 -9.39 -3.88 15.25
C SER A 164 -8.81 -5.28 15.19
N ASP A 165 -7.71 -5.48 14.46
CA ASP A 165 -7.10 -6.78 14.29
C ASP A 165 -5.58 -6.80 14.43
N GLY A 166 -4.91 -5.65 14.64
CA GLY A 166 -3.46 -5.58 14.85
C GLY A 166 -2.61 -5.65 13.59
N ALA A 167 -3.22 -5.87 12.41
CA ALA A 167 -2.47 -5.95 11.16
C ALA A 167 -1.97 -4.58 10.70
N TRP A 168 -0.84 -4.57 9.99
CA TRP A 168 -0.46 -3.47 9.10
C TRP A 168 -0.91 -3.76 7.68
N TYR A 169 -1.22 -2.69 6.96
CA TYR A 169 -1.72 -2.76 5.61
C TYR A 169 -1.41 -1.48 4.88
N ASP A 170 -1.39 -1.58 3.56
CA ASP A 170 -1.13 -0.45 2.68
C ASP A 170 -2.05 0.72 3.03
N LYS A 171 -1.41 1.80 3.46
CA LYS A 171 -2.06 3.06 3.64
C LYS A 171 -1.90 3.80 2.34
N TYR A 172 -2.95 3.72 1.53
CA TYR A 172 -3.22 4.73 0.53
C TYR A 172 -3.60 5.98 1.32
N SER A 173 -2.59 6.77 1.72
CA SER A 173 -2.82 8.10 2.25
C SER A 173 -2.90 9.01 1.05
N TYR A 174 -4.13 9.46 0.83
CA TYR A 174 -4.50 10.28 -0.28
C TYR A 174 -4.10 11.74 -0.10
N ARG A 175 -4.14 12.40 -1.26
CA ARG A 175 -4.00 13.82 -1.52
C ARG A 175 -4.79 14.66 -0.51
N TYR A 176 -4.07 15.28 0.40
CA TYR A 176 -4.56 16.39 1.21
C TYR A 176 -4.63 17.65 0.35
N ASP A 177 -5.53 18.55 0.72
CA ASP A 177 -5.73 19.83 0.04
C ASP A 177 -6.12 19.63 -1.44
N LEU A 178 -7.20 18.87 -1.65
CA LEU A 178 -7.73 18.65 -3.00
C LEU A 178 -8.22 19.95 -3.64
N ASP A 179 -8.43 21.01 -2.86
CA ASP A 179 -8.89 22.31 -3.28
C ASP A 179 -7.77 23.27 -3.73
N GLU A 180 -6.49 22.88 -3.66
CA GLU A 180 -5.37 23.74 -4.08
C GLU A 180 -5.49 24.28 -5.52
N ASN A 181 -6.12 23.51 -6.42
CA ASN A 181 -6.20 23.81 -7.84
C ASN A 181 -7.58 23.49 -8.44
N ALA A 182 -8.36 24.53 -8.67
CA ALA A 182 -9.69 24.49 -9.29
C ALA A 182 -9.71 23.83 -10.68
N ARG A 183 -8.58 23.76 -11.39
CA ARG A 183 -8.51 23.10 -12.70
C ARG A 183 -8.65 21.59 -12.62
N ASP A 184 -8.34 21.00 -11.46
CA ASP A 184 -8.44 19.56 -11.26
C ASP A 184 -9.86 19.09 -10.95
N TRP A 185 -10.76 20.05 -10.64
CA TRP A 185 -12.18 19.81 -10.43
C TRP A 185 -12.95 19.98 -11.75
N TYR A 186 -13.99 19.21 -11.94
CA TYR A 186 -14.88 19.23 -13.09
C TYR A 186 -16.27 19.68 -12.66
N ILE A 187 -17.09 20.08 -13.64
CA ILE A 187 -18.47 20.49 -13.42
C ILE A 187 -19.40 19.52 -14.13
N TYR A 188 -20.45 19.09 -13.42
CA TYR A 188 -21.62 18.45 -14.00
C TYR A 188 -22.86 19.25 -13.59
N GLU A 189 -23.80 19.43 -14.51
CA GLU A 189 -24.97 20.27 -14.34
C GLU A 189 -26.23 19.42 -14.42
N GLU A 190 -27.18 19.64 -13.50
CA GLU A 190 -28.55 19.16 -13.61
C GLU A 190 -29.47 20.35 -13.86
N GLY A 191 -30.14 20.39 -15.01
CA GLY A 191 -30.88 21.57 -15.45
C GLY A 191 -30.01 22.53 -16.25
N SER A 192 -30.06 23.82 -15.93
CA SER A 192 -29.28 24.86 -16.63
C SER A 192 -28.81 25.95 -15.66
N PRO A 193 -28.03 25.60 -14.62
CA PRO A 193 -27.45 26.60 -13.73
C PRO A 193 -26.37 27.41 -14.46
N THR A 194 -26.17 28.62 -14.00
CA THR A 194 -24.95 29.40 -14.28
C THR A 194 -24.07 29.31 -13.05
N TRP A 195 -22.77 29.05 -13.23
CA TRP A 195 -21.88 28.75 -12.11
C TRP A 195 -20.52 29.45 -12.22
N VAL A 196 -19.81 29.48 -11.09
CA VAL A 196 -18.41 29.91 -11.00
C VAL A 196 -17.61 28.83 -10.28
N LYS A 197 -16.38 28.59 -10.75
CA LYS A 197 -15.41 27.70 -10.12
C LYS A 197 -14.00 28.28 -10.24
N GLU A 198 -13.40 28.65 -9.12
CA GLU A 198 -12.08 29.30 -9.09
C GLU A 198 -11.40 29.10 -7.73
N ASN A 199 -10.06 29.16 -7.70
CA ASN A 199 -9.34 29.28 -6.44
C ASN A 199 -9.44 30.71 -5.93
N VAL A 200 -9.65 30.88 -4.63
CA VAL A 200 -9.64 32.19 -3.96
C VAL A 200 -8.76 32.15 -2.72
N THR A 201 -8.36 33.31 -2.23
CA THR A 201 -7.59 33.42 -0.97
C THR A 201 -8.45 33.81 0.22
N THR A 202 -9.72 34.18 0.00
CA THR A 202 -10.65 34.61 1.06
C THR A 202 -12.09 34.44 0.58
N PRO A 203 -12.98 33.82 1.39
CA PRO A 203 -12.67 33.14 2.65
C PRO A 203 -11.78 31.90 2.41
N SER A 204 -10.80 31.68 3.28
CA SER A 204 -9.96 30.48 3.32
C SER A 204 -9.36 30.30 4.74
N ILE A 205 -9.12 29.06 5.14
CA ILE A 205 -8.50 28.65 6.39
C ILE A 205 -6.96 28.68 6.27
N ASP A 206 -6.40 28.22 5.16
CA ASP A 206 -4.94 28.13 4.95
C ASP A 206 -4.37 29.12 3.91
N GLY A 207 -5.24 29.96 3.33
CA GLY A 207 -4.90 30.96 2.33
C GLY A 207 -5.23 30.55 0.89
N ASN A 208 -5.72 29.33 0.66
CA ASN A 208 -6.30 28.87 -0.58
C ASN A 208 -7.64 28.16 -0.32
N SER A 209 -8.66 28.41 -1.13
CA SER A 209 -9.89 27.63 -1.08
C SER A 209 -10.50 27.53 -2.48
N LEU A 210 -11.30 26.49 -2.70
CA LEU A 210 -12.05 26.35 -3.94
C LEU A 210 -13.42 27.01 -3.78
N ARG A 211 -13.64 28.11 -4.51
CA ARG A 211 -14.96 28.71 -4.68
C ARG A 211 -15.77 27.95 -5.71
N CYS A 212 -17.02 27.70 -5.35
CA CYS A 212 -18.07 27.11 -6.14
C CYS A 212 -19.34 27.95 -6.00
N SER A 213 -19.99 28.31 -7.10
CA SER A 213 -21.17 29.19 -7.00
C SER A 213 -22.28 28.75 -7.92
N ILE A 214 -23.51 28.96 -7.48
CA ILE A 214 -24.67 29.15 -8.37
C ILE A 214 -24.84 30.67 -8.52
N THR A 215 -24.89 31.14 -9.77
CA THR A 215 -25.00 32.57 -10.11
C THR A 215 -26.34 32.94 -10.77
N GLY A 216 -27.27 31.99 -10.83
CA GLY A 216 -28.56 32.07 -11.53
C GLY A 216 -28.78 30.81 -12.38
N GLY A 217 -29.86 30.78 -13.18
CA GLY A 217 -30.20 29.63 -14.02
C GLY A 217 -31.70 29.34 -14.04
N ASP A 218 -32.05 28.14 -14.45
CA ASP A 218 -33.42 27.63 -14.33
C ASP A 218 -33.71 27.25 -12.87
N PRO A 219 -34.92 27.48 -12.33
CA PRO A 219 -35.27 27.07 -10.98
C PRO A 219 -34.98 25.59 -10.68
N TYR A 220 -34.43 25.33 -9.49
CA TYR A 220 -34.06 23.99 -9.01
C TYR A 220 -33.02 23.30 -9.89
N SER A 221 -32.09 24.08 -10.45
CA SER A 221 -30.94 23.52 -11.14
C SER A 221 -29.78 23.32 -10.17
N ASN A 222 -28.96 22.31 -10.44
CA ASN A 222 -27.90 21.89 -9.52
C ASN A 222 -26.56 21.89 -10.24
N VAL A 223 -25.51 22.24 -9.50
CA VAL A 223 -24.12 22.14 -9.99
C VAL A 223 -23.33 21.20 -9.10
N HIS A 224 -22.71 20.20 -9.70
CA HIS A 224 -21.82 19.25 -9.04
C HIS A 224 -20.37 19.60 -9.39
N LEU A 225 -19.57 19.85 -8.38
CA LEU A 225 -18.13 19.96 -8.50
C LEU A 225 -17.53 18.64 -8.11
N TYR A 226 -16.84 17.99 -9.04
CA TYR A 226 -16.29 16.66 -8.78
C TYR A 226 -14.85 16.53 -9.23
N ARG A 227 -14.11 15.67 -8.54
CA ARG A 227 -12.75 15.28 -8.92
C ARG A 227 -12.70 13.77 -9.07
N ASN A 228 -12.20 13.28 -10.20
CA ASN A 228 -11.96 11.87 -10.42
C ASN A 228 -10.54 11.49 -10.00
N PHE A 229 -10.38 10.27 -9.52
CA PHE A 229 -9.09 9.64 -9.23
C PHE A 229 -8.97 8.34 -10.04
N PRO A 230 -7.75 7.77 -10.16
CA PRO A 230 -7.57 6.41 -10.66
C PRO A 230 -8.46 5.40 -9.92
N SER A 231 -8.66 4.24 -10.55
CA SER A 231 -9.35 3.12 -9.90
C SER A 231 -8.50 2.53 -8.78
N GLU A 232 -9.14 2.18 -7.66
CA GLU A 232 -8.56 1.32 -6.62
C GLU A 232 -9.52 0.15 -6.36
N PRO A 233 -9.36 -0.95 -7.11
CA PRO A 233 -10.22 -2.15 -7.03
C PRO A 233 -10.39 -2.71 -5.63
N THR A 234 -9.38 -2.60 -4.79
CA THR A 234 -9.35 -3.21 -3.46
C THR A 234 -9.78 -2.26 -2.35
N ALA A 235 -9.88 -0.96 -2.64
CA ALA A 235 -10.39 0.04 -1.70
C ALA A 235 -11.78 -0.34 -1.16
N ALA A 236 -11.87 -0.47 0.16
CA ALA A 236 -13.08 -0.91 0.84
C ALA A 236 -13.51 0.02 1.96
N VAL A 237 -12.66 0.94 2.44
CA VAL A 237 -13.02 1.95 3.43
C VAL A 237 -12.71 3.33 2.87
N PHE A 238 -13.62 4.27 3.06
CA PHE A 238 -13.59 5.60 2.47
C PHE A 238 -13.86 6.66 3.55
N ASN A 239 -13.11 7.75 3.50
CA ASN A 239 -13.25 8.88 4.41
C ASN A 239 -13.11 10.18 3.62
N LEU A 240 -14.13 11.02 3.62
CA LEU A 240 -14.10 12.37 3.04
C LEU A 240 -14.14 13.37 4.19
N SER A 241 -13.13 14.23 4.31
CA SER A 241 -13.10 15.35 5.25
C SER A 241 -12.89 16.67 4.51
N LEU A 242 -13.58 17.73 4.93
CA LEU A 242 -13.40 19.07 4.37
C LEU A 242 -13.93 20.14 5.32
N SER A 243 -13.55 21.39 5.09
CA SER A 243 -14.23 22.55 5.63
C SER A 243 -15.02 23.25 4.53
N PHE A 244 -16.19 23.80 4.85
CA PHE A 244 -16.98 24.59 3.91
C PHE A 244 -17.58 25.85 4.54
N TRP A 245 -17.82 26.85 3.70
CA TRP A 245 -18.41 28.15 4.06
C TRP A 245 -19.37 28.54 2.94
N PHE A 246 -20.50 29.19 3.25
CA PHE A 246 -21.41 29.67 2.20
C PHE A 246 -21.97 31.07 2.48
N SER A 247 -22.33 31.81 1.42
CA SER A 247 -22.90 33.17 1.50
C SER A 247 -23.79 33.48 0.29
N PRO A 248 -24.81 34.35 0.46
CA PRO A 248 -25.22 35.00 1.72
C PRO A 248 -25.85 34.01 2.74
N PRO A 249 -26.08 34.44 3.99
CA PRO A 249 -26.84 33.64 4.95
C PRO A 249 -28.22 33.27 4.40
N THR A 250 -28.63 32.03 4.67
CA THR A 250 -29.93 31.52 4.23
C THR A 250 -30.91 31.46 5.40
N THR A 251 -32.21 31.63 5.11
CA THR A 251 -33.25 31.21 6.05
C THR A 251 -33.41 29.69 6.06
N PHE A 252 -34.04 29.14 7.09
CA PHE A 252 -34.32 27.71 7.21
C PHE A 252 -35.77 27.40 6.82
N ASN A 253 -35.95 26.49 5.87
CA ASN A 253 -37.25 26.03 5.37
C ASN A 253 -38.23 27.18 5.05
N ASN A 254 -37.74 28.19 4.34
CA ASN A 254 -38.49 29.39 3.91
C ASN A 254 -39.19 30.16 5.05
N LYS A 255 -38.72 30.05 6.30
CA LYS A 255 -39.29 30.77 7.44
C LYS A 255 -38.80 32.21 7.45
N GLY A 256 -39.72 33.14 7.22
CA GLY A 256 -39.47 34.59 7.27
C GLY A 256 -39.06 35.20 5.93
N ALA A 257 -38.29 34.47 5.12
CA ALA A 257 -37.95 34.81 3.73
C ALA A 257 -37.73 33.52 2.92
N SER A 258 -37.52 33.64 1.60
CA SER A 258 -37.10 32.50 0.78
C SER A 258 -35.69 32.08 1.16
N SER A 259 -35.48 30.79 1.38
CA SER A 259 -34.17 30.19 1.58
C SER A 259 -33.41 30.20 0.27
N ILE A 260 -32.17 30.69 0.29
CA ILE A 260 -31.33 30.83 -0.92
C ILE A 260 -30.71 29.49 -1.28
N VAL A 261 -30.29 28.73 -0.27
CA VAL A 261 -29.78 27.36 -0.43
C VAL A 261 -30.95 26.38 -0.30
N GLN A 262 -31.18 25.52 -1.29
CA GLN A 262 -32.13 24.40 -1.15
C GLN A 262 -31.49 23.24 -0.38
N GLY A 263 -30.25 22.91 -0.72
CA GLY A 263 -29.47 21.85 -0.11
C GLY A 263 -28.01 21.90 -0.53
N LEU A 264 -27.18 21.18 0.23
CA LEU A 264 -25.78 20.91 -0.09
C LEU A 264 -25.54 19.41 0.02
N GLU A 265 -24.86 18.82 -0.96
CA GLU A 265 -24.55 17.39 -0.94
C GLU A 265 -23.04 17.14 -0.96
N PHE A 266 -22.61 16.12 -0.22
CA PHE A 266 -21.21 15.70 -0.10
C PHE A 266 -21.11 14.23 -0.46
N CYS A 267 -20.34 13.92 -1.49
CA CYS A 267 -20.34 12.62 -2.12
C CYS A 267 -18.92 12.07 -2.25
N MET A 268 -18.79 10.76 -2.03
CA MET A 268 -17.66 9.96 -2.46
C MET A 268 -18.17 8.72 -3.19
N SER A 269 -17.50 8.33 -4.27
CA SER A 269 -17.97 7.26 -5.15
C SER A 269 -16.82 6.37 -5.61
N LYS A 270 -17.10 5.07 -5.70
CA LYS A 270 -16.26 4.08 -6.38
C LYS A 270 -17.04 3.45 -7.53
N TRP A 271 -16.46 3.47 -8.73
CA TRP A 271 -16.89 2.65 -9.85
C TRP A 271 -15.97 1.45 -9.94
N TYR A 272 -16.54 0.26 -9.87
CA TYR A 272 -15.80 -0.98 -9.99
C TYR A 272 -16.68 -2.07 -10.61
N GLN A 273 -16.18 -2.74 -11.65
CA GLN A 273 -16.85 -3.87 -12.30
C GLN A 273 -18.31 -3.58 -12.69
N SER A 274 -18.58 -2.41 -13.29
CA SER A 274 -19.93 -1.96 -13.68
C SER A 274 -20.89 -1.71 -12.51
N GLU A 275 -20.38 -1.50 -11.30
CA GLU A 275 -21.15 -1.06 -10.14
C GLU A 275 -20.64 0.29 -9.64
N ARG A 276 -21.55 1.14 -9.14
CA ARG A 276 -21.25 2.40 -8.46
C ARG A 276 -21.62 2.27 -6.99
N TYR A 277 -20.60 2.35 -6.14
CA TYR A 277 -20.69 2.44 -4.70
C TYR A 277 -20.64 3.92 -4.31
N GLU A 278 -21.80 4.54 -4.08
CA GLU A 278 -21.91 5.96 -3.79
C GLU A 278 -22.32 6.18 -2.34
N PHE A 279 -21.48 6.92 -1.61
CA PHE A 279 -21.78 7.44 -0.29
C PHE A 279 -22.09 8.93 -0.47
N ALA A 280 -23.34 9.31 -0.26
CA ALA A 280 -23.74 10.71 -0.37
C ALA A 280 -24.62 11.11 0.81
N LEU A 281 -24.27 12.24 1.43
CA LEU A 281 -25.09 12.91 2.43
C LEU A 281 -25.51 14.28 1.91
N GLN A 282 -26.75 14.64 2.21
CA GLN A 282 -27.30 15.95 1.89
C GLN A 282 -27.77 16.65 3.16
N TRP A 283 -27.32 17.88 3.35
CA TRP A 283 -28.00 18.82 4.21
C TRP A 283 -29.15 19.44 3.42
N GLN A 284 -30.37 19.03 3.74
CA GLN A 284 -31.58 19.60 3.15
C GLN A 284 -32.01 20.82 3.95
N ASN A 285 -31.99 22.00 3.33
CA ASN A 285 -32.43 23.23 3.98
C ASN A 285 -33.92 23.55 3.72
N VAL A 286 -34.45 23.11 2.57
CA VAL A 286 -35.85 23.35 2.16
C VAL A 286 -36.56 22.05 1.81
N GLY A 287 -37.79 21.90 2.31
CA GLY A 287 -38.66 20.77 2.01
C GLY A 287 -39.32 20.20 3.25
N ASP A 288 -39.96 19.03 3.08
CA ASP A 288 -40.56 18.31 4.20
C ASP A 288 -39.48 17.83 5.17
N GLY A 289 -39.71 17.98 6.48
CA GLY A 289 -38.73 17.70 7.55
C GLY A 289 -37.55 18.67 7.67
N ALA A 290 -37.36 19.60 6.73
CA ALA A 290 -36.20 20.50 6.73
C ALA A 290 -36.20 21.56 7.86
N PRO A 291 -35.00 21.98 8.35
CA PRO A 291 -33.69 21.55 7.88
C PRO A 291 -33.21 20.24 8.54
N GLN A 292 -32.61 19.34 7.76
CA GLN A 292 -32.23 17.99 8.21
C GLN A 292 -31.14 17.35 7.34
N TRP A 293 -30.48 16.33 7.87
CA TRP A 293 -29.57 15.46 7.11
C TRP A 293 -30.28 14.25 6.50
N ARG A 294 -29.89 13.91 5.27
CA ARG A 294 -30.41 12.77 4.49
C ARG A 294 -29.27 11.98 3.87
N TYR A 295 -29.48 10.69 3.63
CA TYR A 295 -28.56 9.84 2.87
C TYR A 295 -29.18 9.41 1.54
N TRP A 296 -28.33 9.06 0.58
CA TRP A 296 -28.73 8.59 -0.74
C TRP A 296 -28.95 7.09 -0.77
N ASP A 297 -30.17 6.67 -1.12
CA ASP A 297 -30.50 5.30 -1.54
C ASP A 297 -31.27 5.34 -2.88
N PRO A 298 -30.59 5.05 -4.00
CA PRO A 298 -31.21 5.10 -5.33
C PRO A 298 -32.25 3.99 -5.57
N HIS A 299 -32.42 3.06 -4.63
CA HIS A 299 -33.39 1.97 -4.69
C HIS A 299 -34.72 2.28 -4.01
N GLN A 300 -34.82 3.42 -3.32
CA GLN A 300 -36.07 3.89 -2.73
C GLN A 300 -36.85 4.79 -3.70
N PRO A 301 -38.20 4.89 -3.56
CA PRO A 301 -39.01 5.80 -4.36
C PRO A 301 -38.61 7.28 -4.17
N GLU A 302 -38.44 7.69 -2.92
CA GLU A 302 -37.77 8.93 -2.54
C GLU A 302 -36.31 8.57 -2.31
N LYS A 303 -35.39 9.08 -3.13
CA LYS A 303 -34.00 8.62 -3.10
C LYS A 303 -33.18 9.22 -1.95
N TRP A 304 -33.63 10.36 -1.42
CA TRP A 304 -33.03 11.02 -0.28
C TRP A 304 -33.80 10.69 1.00
N ILE A 305 -33.26 9.79 1.80
CA ILE A 305 -33.92 9.27 2.99
C ILE A 305 -33.46 10.03 4.23
N SER A 306 -34.42 10.50 5.05
CA SER A 306 -34.17 11.18 6.32
C SER A 306 -33.32 10.32 7.27
N LEU A 307 -32.36 10.95 7.94
CA LEU A 307 -31.66 10.38 9.10
C LEU A 307 -32.31 10.79 10.43
N ASP A 308 -33.37 11.63 10.39
CA ASP A 308 -34.02 12.24 11.56
C ASP A 308 -33.04 13.06 12.43
N ILE A 309 -32.01 13.61 11.81
CA ILE A 309 -31.02 14.50 12.43
C ILE A 309 -31.31 15.92 11.95
N PRO A 310 -32.05 16.75 12.73
CA PRO A 310 -32.29 18.14 12.41
C PRO A 310 -31.01 18.94 12.64
N ASP A 311 -30.69 19.85 11.72
CA ASP A 311 -29.49 20.67 11.83
C ASP A 311 -29.62 22.01 11.08
N THR A 312 -29.05 23.05 11.65
CA THR A 312 -29.05 24.41 11.09
C THR A 312 -27.61 24.86 10.90
N LEU A 313 -27.22 25.06 9.64
CA LEU A 313 -25.93 25.62 9.30
C LEU A 313 -26.10 27.11 9.05
N ASP A 314 -25.42 27.97 9.81
CA ASP A 314 -25.43 29.41 9.52
C ASP A 314 -24.53 29.73 8.34
N GLY A 315 -24.93 30.69 7.51
CA GLY A 315 -24.03 31.21 6.49
C GLY A 315 -22.95 32.10 7.10
N GLU A 316 -21.93 32.37 6.30
CA GLU A 316 -20.80 33.24 6.65
C GLU A 316 -19.90 32.73 7.80
N GLN A 317 -19.94 31.42 8.09
CA GLN A 317 -19.01 30.75 8.99
C GLN A 317 -18.46 29.46 8.38
N TRP A 318 -17.29 29.03 8.86
CA TRP A 318 -16.69 27.76 8.47
C TRP A 318 -17.32 26.62 9.25
N HIS A 319 -17.71 25.59 8.52
CA HIS A 319 -18.18 24.32 9.04
C HIS A 319 -17.21 23.21 8.69
N SER A 320 -16.94 22.30 9.62
CA SER A 320 -16.10 21.11 9.34
C SER A 320 -16.98 19.89 9.10
N PHE A 321 -16.79 19.19 8.00
CA PHE A 321 -17.54 17.99 7.63
C PHE A 321 -16.63 16.78 7.52
N THR A 322 -17.11 15.62 7.93
CA THR A 322 -16.46 14.32 7.66
C THR A 322 -17.50 13.25 7.40
N LEU A 323 -17.32 12.45 6.36
CA LEU A 323 -18.17 11.29 6.02
C LEU A 323 -17.30 10.04 5.95
N GLU A 324 -17.67 9.01 6.72
CA GLU A 324 -17.02 7.71 6.74
C GLU A 324 -17.96 6.62 6.22
N GLY A 325 -17.46 5.83 5.29
CA GLY A 325 -18.19 4.74 4.66
C GLY A 325 -17.28 3.56 4.32
N GLU A 326 -17.89 2.42 4.06
CA GLU A 326 -17.16 1.22 3.64
C GLU A 326 -17.99 0.34 2.73
N ILE A 327 -17.32 -0.54 1.98
CA ILE A 327 -17.95 -1.59 1.19
C ILE A 327 -17.79 -2.90 1.96
N ILE A 328 -18.91 -3.50 2.37
CA ILE A 328 -18.95 -4.80 3.04
C ILE A 328 -19.90 -5.70 2.27
N ASN A 329 -19.46 -6.92 1.93
CA ASN A 329 -20.27 -7.89 1.21
C ASN A 329 -20.91 -7.30 -0.06
N LYS A 330 -20.13 -6.52 -0.81
CA LYS A 330 -20.57 -5.78 -2.02
C LYS A 330 -21.72 -4.79 -1.79
N GLN A 331 -21.91 -4.29 -0.57
CA GLN A 331 -22.88 -3.25 -0.25
C GLN A 331 -22.19 -2.02 0.32
N ILE A 332 -22.79 -0.86 0.09
CA ILE A 332 -22.39 0.43 0.65
C ILE A 332 -22.85 0.45 2.11
N HIS A 333 -21.94 0.60 3.05
CA HIS A 333 -22.22 0.77 4.48
C HIS A 333 -21.83 2.19 4.92
N TYR A 334 -22.83 3.03 5.16
CA TYR A 334 -22.66 4.33 5.78
C TYR A 334 -22.36 4.13 7.26
N ARG A 335 -21.15 4.47 7.72
CA ARG A 335 -20.75 4.26 9.11
C ARG A 335 -21.16 5.42 9.99
N ARG A 336 -20.61 6.59 9.72
CA ARG A 336 -20.82 7.81 10.52
C ARG A 336 -20.49 9.05 9.72
N PHE A 337 -20.98 10.19 10.19
CA PHE A 337 -20.51 11.49 9.76
C PHE A 337 -20.31 12.43 10.95
N LYS A 338 -19.54 13.48 10.74
CA LYS A 338 -19.32 14.57 11.68
C LYS A 338 -19.61 15.89 11.00
N ILE A 339 -20.26 16.78 11.72
CA ILE A 339 -20.46 18.17 11.34
C ILE A 339 -20.11 19.02 12.55
N ASP A 340 -19.18 19.95 12.36
CA ASP A 340 -18.57 20.74 13.42
C ASP A 340 -18.04 19.88 14.57
N GLN A 341 -18.62 20.03 15.77
CA GLN A 341 -18.21 19.28 16.97
C GLN A 341 -19.04 18.00 17.18
N ASP A 342 -20.12 17.83 16.41
CA ASP A 342 -21.07 16.74 16.58
C ASP A 342 -20.73 15.55 15.69
N SER A 343 -20.98 14.35 16.20
CA SER A 343 -20.71 13.07 15.52
C SER A 343 -21.94 12.18 15.59
N TYR A 344 -22.34 11.65 14.44
CA TYR A 344 -23.53 10.83 14.29
C TYR A 344 -23.19 9.50 13.63
N ASN A 345 -23.54 8.39 14.28
CA ASN A 345 -23.49 7.07 13.65
C ASN A 345 -24.70 6.93 12.72
N ILE A 346 -24.47 6.44 11.51
CA ILE A 346 -25.50 6.17 10.52
C ILE A 346 -25.85 4.68 10.56
N ASP A 347 -24.84 3.82 10.44
CA ASP A 347 -24.94 2.34 10.42
C ASP A 347 -26.03 1.81 9.46
N ILE A 348 -26.07 2.34 8.24
CA ILE A 348 -27.04 1.96 7.19
C ILE A 348 -26.31 1.27 6.03
N THR A 349 -26.86 0.15 5.56
CA THR A 349 -26.35 -0.57 4.38
C THR A 349 -27.32 -0.45 3.20
N VAL A 350 -26.81 -0.11 2.01
CA VAL A 350 -27.57 -0.03 0.76
C VAL A 350 -26.86 -0.77 -0.39
N PRO A 351 -27.58 -1.30 -1.39
CA PRO A 351 -26.95 -1.91 -2.56
C PRO A 351 -26.22 -0.86 -3.42
N PRO A 352 -25.22 -1.26 -4.24
CA PRO A 352 -24.64 -0.39 -5.24
C PRO A 352 -25.58 -0.20 -6.44
N THR A 353 -25.34 0.85 -7.24
CA THR A 353 -26.08 1.08 -8.49
C THR A 353 -25.37 0.44 -9.67
N SER A 354 -26.10 -0.28 -10.54
CA SER A 354 -25.53 -0.82 -11.78
C SER A 354 -25.18 0.31 -12.77
N THR A 355 -23.95 0.32 -13.28
CA THR A 355 -23.41 1.32 -14.21
C THR A 355 -22.59 0.69 -15.35
N PRO A 356 -23.22 -0.16 -16.19
CA PRO A 356 -22.51 -0.88 -17.27
C PRO A 356 -21.80 0.07 -18.23
N GLY A 357 -20.56 -0.28 -18.58
CA GLY A 357 -19.74 0.47 -19.53
C GLY A 357 -19.12 1.76 -18.98
N LYS A 358 -19.27 2.05 -17.69
CA LYS A 358 -18.52 3.14 -17.04
C LYS A 358 -17.12 2.63 -16.65
N PRO A 359 -16.07 3.44 -16.86
CA PRO A 359 -14.72 3.05 -16.44
C PRO A 359 -14.63 3.07 -14.91
N ASP A 360 -13.90 2.09 -14.38
CA ASP A 360 -13.57 2.03 -12.96
C ASP A 360 -12.75 3.25 -12.55
N ARG A 361 -13.09 3.85 -11.41
CA ARG A 361 -12.46 5.05 -10.87
C ARG A 361 -12.97 5.33 -9.46
N LEU A 362 -12.33 6.25 -8.76
CA LEU A 362 -12.91 6.90 -7.58
C LEU A 362 -13.28 8.34 -7.92
N ALA A 363 -14.19 8.93 -7.15
CA ALA A 363 -14.47 10.35 -7.21
C ALA A 363 -14.96 10.90 -5.88
N VAL A 364 -14.73 12.20 -5.68
CA VAL A 364 -15.45 13.00 -4.71
C VAL A 364 -16.24 14.07 -5.42
N ALA A 365 -17.37 14.47 -4.85
CA ALA A 365 -18.16 15.57 -5.37
C ALA A 365 -18.82 16.37 -4.25
N ILE A 366 -19.08 17.64 -4.55
CA ILE A 366 -19.93 18.53 -3.77
C ILE A 366 -20.99 19.07 -4.70
N GLN A 367 -22.24 18.99 -4.31
CA GLN A 367 -23.37 19.49 -5.08
C GLN A 367 -24.01 20.68 -4.39
N LEU A 368 -24.32 21.69 -5.18
CA LEU A 368 -25.08 22.87 -4.78
C LEU A 368 -26.46 22.76 -5.42
N ASP A 369 -27.51 22.82 -4.60
CA ASP A 369 -28.89 22.77 -5.06
C ASP A 369 -29.52 24.16 -5.07
N GLY A 370 -29.91 24.61 -6.27
CA GLY A 370 -30.60 25.87 -6.50
C GLY A 370 -32.03 25.88 -5.94
N ASN A 371 -32.50 27.04 -5.50
CA ASN A 371 -33.87 27.19 -4.99
C ASN A 371 -34.89 27.47 -6.12
N SER A 372 -36.15 27.75 -5.75
CA SER A 372 -37.22 28.02 -6.71
C SER A 372 -37.04 29.27 -7.59
N ASN A 373 -36.09 30.15 -7.24
CA ASN A 373 -35.77 31.35 -8.00
C ASN A 373 -34.36 31.27 -8.62
N GLU A 374 -33.63 30.19 -8.37
CA GLU A 374 -32.21 30.07 -8.64
C GLU A 374 -31.40 31.25 -8.07
N ASP A 375 -31.71 31.64 -6.83
CA ASP A 375 -31.07 32.77 -6.17
C ASP A 375 -29.54 32.50 -6.04
N PRO A 376 -28.66 33.45 -6.43
CA PRO A 376 -27.22 33.24 -6.39
C PRO A 376 -26.68 33.01 -4.98
N TYR A 377 -25.75 32.06 -4.84
CA TYR A 377 -24.93 31.89 -3.64
C TYR A 377 -23.59 31.24 -3.94
N ASP A 378 -22.64 31.50 -3.05
CA ASP A 378 -21.29 30.95 -3.08
C ASP A 378 -21.15 29.88 -1.99
N VAL A 379 -20.40 28.83 -2.30
CA VAL A 379 -19.85 27.84 -1.38
C VAL A 379 -18.34 27.81 -1.59
N PHE A 380 -17.57 27.89 -0.52
CA PHE A 380 -16.13 27.78 -0.52
C PHE A 380 -15.80 26.50 0.23
N ILE A 381 -14.97 25.65 -0.37
CA ILE A 381 -14.46 24.43 0.28
C ILE A 381 -12.96 24.54 0.46
N ASP A 382 -12.48 24.04 1.58
CA ASP A 382 -11.12 24.21 2.05
C ASP A 382 -10.67 22.96 2.80
N GLN A 383 -9.38 22.66 2.80
CA GLN A 383 -8.78 21.49 3.46
C GLN A 383 -9.44 20.16 3.05
N VAL A 384 -9.78 20.01 1.77
CA VAL A 384 -10.47 18.83 1.27
C VAL A 384 -9.50 17.64 1.26
N SER A 385 -9.82 16.59 2.00
CA SER A 385 -9.09 15.33 2.05
C SER A 385 -10.03 14.16 1.77
N PHE A 386 -9.60 13.22 0.94
CA PHE A 386 -10.37 12.03 0.63
C PHE A 386 -9.48 10.82 0.75
N GLU A 387 -9.65 10.00 1.77
CA GLU A 387 -8.87 8.78 1.98
C GLU A 387 -9.68 7.56 1.53
N SER A 388 -9.02 6.63 0.87
CA SER A 388 -9.53 5.30 0.61
C SER A 388 -8.50 4.27 1.07
N THR A 389 -8.93 3.17 1.65
CA THR A 389 -8.00 2.13 2.11
C THR A 389 -8.47 0.74 1.76
N ASP A 390 -7.50 -0.13 1.48
CA ASP A 390 -7.73 -1.56 1.33
C ASP A 390 -7.89 -2.23 2.69
N ARG A 391 -8.80 -3.21 2.75
CA ARG A 391 -8.97 -4.08 3.91
C ARG A 391 -8.07 -5.30 3.85
N ALA A 392 -7.52 -5.65 2.69
CA ALA A 392 -6.59 -6.74 2.55
C ALA A 392 -5.40 -6.55 3.52
N LYS A 393 -5.06 -7.64 4.21
CA LYS A 393 -4.01 -7.69 5.21
C LYS A 393 -3.04 -8.80 4.82
N SER A 394 -1.76 -8.48 4.70
CA SER A 394 -0.70 -9.45 4.45
C SER A 394 -0.02 -9.85 5.77
N PRO A 395 0.14 -11.16 6.05
CA PRO A 395 0.95 -11.63 7.16
C PRO A 395 2.41 -11.22 7.02
N ARG A 396 3.01 -11.34 5.83
CA ARG A 396 4.38 -10.87 5.58
C ARG A 396 4.52 -9.39 5.95
N GLN A 397 3.64 -8.53 5.46
CA GLN A 397 3.72 -7.10 5.73
C GLN A 397 3.68 -6.78 7.22
N THR A 398 2.80 -7.46 7.97
CA THR A 398 2.73 -7.33 9.43
C THR A 398 4.04 -7.81 10.08
N ALA A 399 4.55 -8.97 9.64
CA ALA A 399 5.78 -9.55 10.17
C ALA A 399 7.02 -8.70 9.89
N GLU A 400 7.14 -8.10 8.70
CA GLU A 400 8.22 -7.18 8.33
C GLU A 400 8.23 -5.93 9.20
N VAL A 401 7.07 -5.34 9.45
CA VAL A 401 6.93 -4.21 10.39
C VAL A 401 7.39 -4.60 11.78
N MET A 402 6.96 -5.75 12.28
CA MET A 402 7.39 -6.28 13.58
C MET A 402 8.91 -6.44 13.64
N MET A 403 9.54 -7.03 12.62
CA MET A 403 11.00 -7.20 12.56
C MET A 403 11.74 -5.85 12.51
N GLY A 404 11.27 -4.90 11.70
CA GLY A 404 11.85 -3.55 11.62
C GLY A 404 11.79 -2.80 12.96
N VAL A 405 10.63 -2.88 13.63
CA VAL A 405 10.40 -2.29 14.95
C VAL A 405 11.24 -2.98 16.03
N TYR A 406 11.39 -4.31 15.97
CA TYR A 406 12.19 -5.09 16.90
C TYR A 406 13.67 -4.68 16.88
N LYS A 407 14.26 -4.51 15.70
CA LYS A 407 15.69 -4.16 15.52
C LYS A 407 16.04 -2.76 16.06
N LEU A 408 15.06 -1.88 16.32
CA LEU A 408 15.28 -0.60 16.99
C LEU A 408 15.43 -0.72 18.52
N GLY A 409 15.17 -1.90 19.08
CA GLY A 409 15.17 -2.15 20.51
C GLY A 409 13.80 -1.95 21.16
N TYR A 410 13.67 -2.56 22.33
CA TYR A 410 12.43 -2.58 23.11
C TYR A 410 12.00 -1.18 23.56
N ASP A 411 10.71 -0.92 23.43
CA ASP A 411 9.98 0.23 23.94
C ASP A 411 8.55 -0.22 24.29
N HIS A 412 7.96 0.32 25.36
CA HIS A 412 6.66 -0.15 25.86
C HIS A 412 5.51 0.11 24.87
N ASP A 413 5.50 1.27 24.20
CA ASP A 413 4.45 1.59 23.24
C ASP A 413 4.60 0.73 21.97
N ARG A 414 5.84 0.49 21.54
CA ARG A 414 6.15 -0.47 20.47
C ARG A 414 5.75 -1.90 20.83
N TYR A 415 5.91 -2.31 22.09
CA TYR A 415 5.49 -3.63 22.54
C TYR A 415 3.98 -3.86 22.39
N ASN A 416 3.16 -2.87 22.74
CA ASN A 416 1.71 -2.99 22.55
C ASN A 416 1.36 -3.21 21.06
N ALA A 417 2.02 -2.50 20.15
CA ALA A 417 1.84 -2.71 18.72
C ALA A 417 2.36 -4.08 18.25
N MET A 418 3.54 -4.49 18.71
CA MET A 418 4.11 -5.82 18.47
C MET A 418 3.16 -6.93 18.89
N LYS A 419 2.58 -6.83 20.09
CA LYS A 419 1.61 -7.80 20.64
C LYS A 419 0.38 -7.93 19.75
N ASN A 420 -0.21 -6.81 19.33
CA ASN A 420 -1.37 -6.82 18.42
C ASN A 420 -1.01 -7.44 17.06
N GLY A 421 0.17 -7.13 16.51
CA GLY A 421 0.67 -7.73 15.26
C GLY A 421 0.88 -9.23 15.36
N ALA A 422 1.48 -9.71 16.45
CA ALA A 422 1.63 -11.14 16.69
C ALA A 422 0.29 -11.86 16.87
N GLN A 423 -0.69 -11.23 17.54
CA GLN A 423 -2.05 -11.77 17.62
C GLN A 423 -2.69 -11.94 16.24
N TYR A 424 -2.54 -10.96 15.33
CA TYR A 424 -2.98 -11.10 13.94
C TYR A 424 -2.35 -12.31 13.25
N LEU A 425 -1.03 -12.49 13.38
CA LEU A 425 -0.33 -13.64 12.79
C LEU A 425 -0.82 -14.98 13.36
N ILE A 426 -1.05 -15.05 14.67
CA ILE A 426 -1.62 -16.22 15.36
C ILE A 426 -3.04 -16.50 14.85
N GLU A 427 -3.88 -15.47 14.64
CA GLU A 427 -5.20 -15.65 14.03
C GLU A 427 -5.11 -16.21 12.61
N CYS A 428 -4.12 -15.79 11.81
CA CYS A 428 -3.88 -16.35 10.47
C CYS A 428 -3.44 -17.83 10.50
N GLN A 429 -2.95 -18.32 11.64
CA GLN A 429 -2.57 -19.72 11.85
C GLN A 429 -3.74 -20.62 12.30
N LYS A 430 -4.89 -20.03 12.67
CA LYS A 430 -6.04 -20.81 13.16
C LYS A 430 -6.73 -21.58 12.05
N VAL A 431 -7.13 -22.81 12.37
CA VAL A 431 -7.75 -23.77 11.45
C VAL A 431 -9.04 -23.22 10.87
N GLU A 432 -9.90 -22.66 11.72
CA GLU A 432 -11.19 -22.11 11.36
C GLU A 432 -11.08 -20.90 10.42
N ASN A 433 -9.95 -20.19 10.45
CA ASN A 433 -9.68 -19.06 9.59
C ASN A 433 -9.08 -19.51 8.24
N LYS A 434 -8.35 -20.63 8.19
CA LYS A 434 -7.75 -21.17 6.95
C LYS A 434 -8.67 -22.09 6.15
N GLY A 435 -9.93 -22.28 6.55
CA GLY A 435 -10.89 -23.09 5.80
C GLY A 435 -11.16 -24.51 6.33
N GLY A 436 -10.64 -24.86 7.52
CA GLY A 436 -11.22 -25.93 8.35
C GLY A 436 -10.50 -27.28 8.42
N ASP A 437 -9.53 -27.57 7.54
CA ASP A 437 -8.78 -28.84 7.57
C ASP A 437 -7.29 -28.60 7.91
N ASP A 438 -6.96 -28.43 9.20
CA ASP A 438 -5.56 -28.31 9.72
C ASP A 438 -4.72 -29.58 9.51
N HIS A 439 -5.34 -30.65 9.01
CA HIS A 439 -4.75 -31.97 9.06
C HIS A 439 -3.52 -32.12 8.15
N ASP A 440 -3.33 -31.23 7.16
CA ASP A 440 -2.26 -31.37 6.18
C ASP A 440 -1.25 -30.20 6.11
N ASP A 441 -1.47 -29.03 6.75
CA ASP A 441 -0.52 -27.89 6.64
C ASP A 441 0.50 -27.79 7.78
N GLY A 442 0.38 -28.61 8.83
CA GLY A 442 1.40 -28.72 9.89
C GLY A 442 1.55 -27.48 10.77
N GLY A 443 0.60 -26.54 10.75
CA GLY A 443 0.64 -25.32 11.56
C GLY A 443 1.23 -24.11 10.84
N LEU A 444 1.22 -24.10 9.51
CA LEU A 444 1.50 -22.89 8.73
C LEU A 444 0.39 -21.84 8.92
N LEU A 445 0.71 -20.59 8.64
CA LEU A 445 -0.26 -19.51 8.54
C LEU A 445 -0.77 -19.35 7.10
N GLY A 446 -2.05 -19.04 6.97
CA GLY A 446 -2.68 -18.71 5.68
C GLY A 446 -2.37 -17.28 5.23
N GLY A 447 -2.65 -16.95 3.98
CA GLY A 447 -2.27 -15.69 3.30
C GLY A 447 -2.99 -14.42 3.75
N GLY A 448 -3.38 -14.33 5.03
CA GLY A 448 -3.95 -13.13 5.66
C GLY A 448 -5.43 -12.95 5.39
N LYS A 449 -5.86 -11.70 5.20
CA LYS A 449 -7.26 -11.34 4.92
C LYS A 449 -7.39 -10.67 3.55
N ASP A 450 -8.50 -10.93 2.87
CA ASP A 450 -8.87 -10.21 1.65
C ASP A 450 -9.52 -8.83 1.96
N ALA A 451 -9.94 -8.12 0.91
CA ALA A 451 -10.61 -6.83 1.04
C ALA A 451 -12.00 -6.90 1.72
N ASN A 452 -12.58 -8.09 1.85
CA ASN A 452 -13.82 -8.32 2.60
C ASN A 452 -13.55 -8.67 4.08
N GLY A 453 -12.28 -8.82 4.47
CA GLY A 453 -11.88 -9.29 5.79
C GLY A 453 -11.98 -10.80 5.97
N GLN A 454 -12.21 -11.56 4.88
CA GLN A 454 -12.20 -13.01 4.88
C GLN A 454 -10.76 -13.52 4.88
N TYR A 455 -10.48 -14.51 5.72
CA TYR A 455 -9.17 -15.13 5.77
C TYR A 455 -8.91 -15.99 4.53
N ARG A 456 -7.63 -16.07 4.13
CA ARG A 456 -7.15 -16.90 3.04
C ARG A 456 -6.51 -18.18 3.54
N SER A 457 -6.69 -19.24 2.78
CA SER A 457 -6.24 -20.60 3.12
C SER A 457 -4.80 -20.90 2.69
N TRP A 458 -4.32 -20.31 1.59
CA TRP A 458 -2.99 -20.66 1.06
C TRP A 458 -1.87 -20.26 2.00
N CYS A 459 -0.94 -21.18 2.23
CA CYS A 459 0.17 -21.01 3.15
C CYS A 459 1.47 -20.76 2.37
N TRP A 460 1.89 -19.49 2.25
CA TRP A 460 3.08 -19.10 1.48
C TRP A 460 4.36 -19.27 2.28
N THR A 461 5.43 -19.75 1.63
CA THR A 461 6.73 -19.97 2.28
C THR A 461 7.32 -18.68 2.83
N HIS A 462 7.26 -17.57 2.09
CA HIS A 462 7.78 -16.30 2.59
C HIS A 462 6.94 -15.75 3.75
N ASP A 463 5.60 -15.80 3.67
CA ASP A 463 4.72 -15.30 4.73
C ASP A 463 5.05 -15.99 6.06
N ASN A 464 5.22 -17.32 6.00
CA ASN A 464 5.60 -18.15 7.13
C ASN A 464 7.04 -17.87 7.62
N ALA A 465 8.00 -17.67 6.71
CA ALA A 465 9.38 -17.39 7.08
C ALA A 465 9.52 -16.05 7.83
N TYR A 466 8.86 -14.99 7.37
CA TYR A 466 8.84 -13.71 8.07
C TYR A 466 8.08 -13.80 9.40
N ALA A 467 6.90 -14.45 9.41
CA ALA A 467 6.11 -14.57 10.62
C ALA A 467 6.80 -15.36 11.73
N TYR A 468 7.64 -16.35 11.39
CA TYR A 468 8.50 -17.03 12.35
C TYR A 468 9.33 -16.03 13.17
N TRP A 469 10.10 -15.17 12.50
CA TRP A 469 10.94 -14.19 13.19
C TRP A 469 10.17 -13.09 13.89
N ALA A 470 9.03 -12.66 13.32
CA ALA A 470 8.15 -11.71 13.96
C ALA A 470 7.58 -12.26 15.28
N LEU A 471 7.16 -13.53 15.32
CA LEU A 471 6.69 -14.18 16.54
C LEU A 471 7.81 -14.42 17.55
N LYS A 472 9.03 -14.74 17.11
CA LYS A 472 10.21 -14.80 17.99
C LYS A 472 10.55 -13.44 18.62
N ALA A 473 10.46 -12.36 17.84
CA ALA A 473 10.62 -10.99 18.34
C ALA A 473 9.53 -10.63 19.37
N ALA A 474 8.27 -10.98 19.10
CA ALA A 474 7.17 -10.76 20.03
C ALA A 474 7.32 -11.58 21.33
N GLU A 475 7.76 -12.84 21.24
CA GLU A 475 8.09 -13.67 22.40
C GLU A 475 9.16 -13.01 23.27
N ASP A 476 10.24 -12.51 22.66
CA ASP A 476 11.32 -11.84 23.39
C ASP A 476 10.80 -10.63 24.18
N TRP A 477 10.10 -9.71 23.51
CA TRP A 477 9.55 -8.53 24.17
C TRP A 477 8.49 -8.86 25.21
N ALA A 478 7.68 -9.90 25.00
CA ALA A 478 6.72 -10.38 26.00
C ALA A 478 7.43 -10.87 27.27
N ILE A 479 8.60 -11.50 27.16
CA ILE A 479 9.41 -11.87 28.34
C ILE A 479 9.97 -10.63 29.05
N ILE A 480 10.38 -9.59 28.31
CA ILE A 480 10.83 -8.32 28.92
C ILE A 480 9.70 -7.67 29.74
N GLU A 481 8.46 -7.80 29.27
CA GLU A 481 7.23 -7.28 29.90
C GLU A 481 6.63 -8.19 30.96
N ASP A 482 7.28 -9.31 31.28
CA ASP A 482 6.77 -10.35 32.19
C ASP A 482 5.39 -10.92 31.78
N ASP A 483 5.05 -10.84 30.49
CA ASP A 483 3.84 -11.43 29.89
C ASP A 483 4.11 -12.88 29.45
N ILE A 484 4.42 -13.73 30.43
CA ILE A 484 4.87 -15.11 30.21
C ILE A 484 3.84 -15.96 29.45
N SER A 485 2.55 -15.66 29.62
CA SER A 485 1.48 -16.35 28.89
C SER A 485 1.54 -16.05 27.40
N PHE A 486 1.67 -14.77 27.03
CA PHE A 486 1.76 -14.37 25.63
C PHE A 486 3.08 -14.79 25.00
N ALA A 487 4.20 -14.73 25.75
CA ALA A 487 5.48 -15.27 25.31
C ALA A 487 5.36 -16.75 24.93
N SER A 488 4.70 -17.55 25.78
CA SER A 488 4.47 -18.98 25.50
C SER A 488 3.60 -19.21 24.26
N GLU A 489 2.61 -18.35 24.02
CA GLU A 489 1.75 -18.42 22.84
C GLU A 489 2.55 -18.14 21.55
N CYS A 490 3.38 -17.10 21.54
CA CYS A 490 4.27 -16.76 20.43
C CYS A 490 5.31 -17.87 20.17
N ALA A 491 5.89 -18.43 21.24
CA ALA A 491 6.83 -19.55 21.15
C ALA A 491 6.18 -20.79 20.51
N ASN A 492 4.97 -21.14 20.93
CA ASN A 492 4.23 -22.28 20.36
C ASN A 492 3.85 -22.03 18.89
N SER A 493 3.43 -20.81 18.56
CA SER A 493 3.03 -20.46 17.18
C SER A 493 4.22 -20.47 16.22
N SER A 494 5.35 -19.88 16.61
CA SER A 494 6.60 -19.91 15.81
C SER A 494 7.15 -21.34 15.64
N GLN A 495 7.09 -22.17 16.69
CA GLN A 495 7.47 -23.57 16.60
C GLN A 495 6.61 -24.35 15.58
N ARG A 496 5.28 -24.15 15.60
CA ARG A 496 4.36 -24.77 14.63
C ARG A 496 4.68 -24.34 13.19
N ILE A 497 4.98 -23.07 12.96
CA ILE A 497 5.41 -22.59 11.64
C ILE A 497 6.68 -23.31 11.20
N MET A 498 7.68 -23.41 12.07
CA MET A 498 8.95 -24.09 11.77
C MET A 498 8.73 -25.57 11.41
N ASP A 499 7.89 -26.27 12.19
CA ASP A 499 7.53 -27.66 11.92
C ASP A 499 6.77 -27.81 10.59
N GLY A 500 5.83 -26.90 10.31
CA GLY A 500 5.08 -26.85 9.05
C GLY A 500 5.97 -26.60 7.84
N ILE A 501 6.96 -25.69 7.93
CA ILE A 501 7.90 -25.42 6.83
C ILE A 501 8.74 -26.66 6.54
N ASN A 502 9.32 -27.31 7.56
CA ASN A 502 10.11 -28.52 7.37
C ASN A 502 9.29 -29.71 6.85
N THR A 503 8.03 -29.83 7.28
CA THR A 503 7.19 -30.99 6.94
C THR A 503 6.58 -30.87 5.55
N ASN A 504 6.06 -29.69 5.21
CA ASN A 504 5.19 -29.51 4.05
C ASN A 504 5.85 -28.69 2.93
N LEU A 505 6.70 -27.72 3.29
CA LEU A 505 7.30 -26.83 2.30
C LEU A 505 8.70 -27.25 1.88
N TYR A 506 9.51 -27.88 2.73
CA TYR A 506 10.86 -28.29 2.34
C TYR A 506 10.85 -29.49 1.39
N ASP A 507 11.49 -29.35 0.22
CA ASP A 507 11.66 -30.42 -0.75
C ASP A 507 13.10 -30.99 -0.67
N PRO A 508 13.30 -32.17 -0.05
CA PRO A 508 14.63 -32.76 0.09
C PRO A 508 15.25 -33.19 -1.25
N ALA A 509 14.46 -33.33 -2.32
CA ALA A 509 14.98 -33.72 -3.63
C ALA A 509 15.71 -32.56 -4.31
N THR A 510 15.16 -31.35 -4.20
CA THR A 510 15.77 -30.13 -4.73
C THR A 510 16.68 -29.43 -3.71
N GLY A 511 16.46 -29.67 -2.42
CA GLY A 511 17.16 -29.02 -1.32
C GLY A 511 16.71 -27.58 -1.09
N VAL A 512 15.53 -27.20 -1.59
CA VAL A 512 14.89 -25.90 -1.43
C VAL A 512 13.42 -26.08 -1.06
N TRP A 513 12.68 -24.99 -0.85
CA TRP A 513 11.29 -25.06 -0.42
C TRP A 513 10.32 -24.91 -1.61
N HIS A 514 9.14 -25.50 -1.49
CA HIS A 514 7.97 -25.19 -2.29
C HIS A 514 7.56 -23.73 -2.09
N ILE A 515 6.66 -23.23 -2.94
CA ILE A 515 6.26 -21.82 -2.93
C ILE A 515 5.15 -21.57 -1.93
N ALA A 516 4.18 -22.48 -1.92
CA ALA A 516 3.04 -22.45 -1.03
C ALA A 516 2.45 -23.86 -0.89
N ILE A 517 1.61 -24.01 0.13
CA ILE A 517 0.61 -25.08 0.24
C ILE A 517 -0.75 -24.49 -0.13
N ASP A 518 -1.48 -25.14 -1.05
CA ASP A 518 -2.83 -24.74 -1.44
C ASP A 518 -3.88 -25.06 -0.35
N GLU A 519 -5.15 -24.72 -0.59
CA GLU A 519 -6.24 -24.98 0.33
C GLU A 519 -6.53 -26.47 0.59
N ASN A 520 -5.96 -27.36 -0.21
CA ASN A 520 -6.13 -28.81 -0.13
C ASN A 520 -4.90 -29.52 0.44
N GLY A 521 -3.91 -28.78 0.97
CA GLY A 521 -2.68 -29.35 1.51
C GLY A 521 -1.65 -29.75 0.45
N ASN A 522 -1.85 -29.40 -0.83
CA ASN A 522 -0.89 -29.78 -1.87
C ASN A 522 0.26 -28.76 -1.96
N PRO A 523 1.52 -29.22 -2.00
CA PRO A 523 2.63 -28.34 -2.31
C PRO A 523 2.56 -27.88 -3.76
N LEU A 524 2.58 -26.56 -3.94
CA LEU A 524 2.53 -25.95 -5.27
C LEU A 524 3.92 -25.83 -5.87
N LYS A 525 4.03 -26.31 -7.10
CA LYS A 525 5.07 -25.91 -8.04
C LYS A 525 4.56 -24.63 -8.71
N ASN A 526 5.27 -23.52 -8.51
CA ASN A 526 4.97 -22.13 -8.90
C ASN A 526 3.61 -21.83 -9.55
N PRO A 527 2.64 -21.35 -8.77
CA PRO A 527 1.32 -20.94 -9.28
C PRO A 527 1.37 -19.63 -10.08
N HIS A 528 2.44 -18.84 -9.98
CA HIS A 528 2.54 -17.49 -10.56
C HIS A 528 2.57 -17.46 -12.08
N ILE A 529 2.85 -18.61 -12.70
CA ILE A 529 2.93 -18.74 -14.14
C ILE A 529 1.82 -19.66 -14.69
N SER A 530 0.63 -19.56 -14.08
CA SER A 530 -0.62 -20.14 -14.60
C SER A 530 -0.99 -19.63 -16.01
N CYS A 531 -0.37 -18.54 -16.47
CA CYS A 531 -0.42 -18.07 -17.85
C CYS A 531 0.28 -19.01 -18.86
N LEU A 532 1.15 -19.92 -18.42
CA LEU A 532 1.86 -20.86 -19.28
C LEU A 532 1.31 -22.28 -19.13
N TYR A 533 0.06 -22.51 -19.55
CA TYR A 533 -0.53 -23.85 -19.75
C TYR A 533 -0.68 -24.74 -18.48
N ASP A 534 -1.77 -25.52 -18.42
CA ASP A 534 -2.05 -26.45 -17.30
C ASP A 534 -0.98 -27.54 -17.10
N ASP A 535 -0.04 -27.70 -18.05
CA ASP A 535 0.97 -28.76 -18.10
C ASP A 535 2.44 -28.25 -18.09
N ALA A 536 2.72 -26.93 -18.00
CA ALA A 536 4.12 -26.48 -17.96
C ALA A 536 4.76 -26.78 -16.61
N ASP A 537 5.97 -27.34 -16.64
CA ASP A 537 6.83 -27.43 -15.47
C ASP A 537 6.91 -26.04 -14.82
N ALA A 538 6.45 -25.94 -13.57
CA ALA A 538 6.34 -24.65 -12.92
C ALA A 538 7.72 -24.03 -12.80
N TYR A 539 7.86 -22.81 -13.30
CA TYR A 539 9.09 -22.05 -13.21
C TYR A 539 9.47 -21.86 -11.74
N PRO A 540 10.73 -21.71 -11.37
CA PRO A 540 11.09 -21.40 -10.00
C PRO A 540 10.64 -19.99 -9.59
N SER A 541 10.50 -19.73 -8.28
CA SER A 541 10.14 -18.41 -7.73
C SER A 541 11.08 -18.01 -6.60
N TRP A 542 11.34 -16.71 -6.50
CA TRP A 542 12.06 -16.10 -5.39
C TRP A 542 11.38 -16.31 -4.04
N ILE A 543 10.11 -16.74 -3.99
CA ILE A 543 9.48 -17.14 -2.72
C ILE A 543 10.17 -18.36 -2.08
N GLN A 544 10.76 -19.24 -2.89
CA GLN A 544 11.29 -20.52 -2.44
C GLN A 544 12.50 -20.42 -1.52
N TYR A 545 13.28 -19.33 -1.59
CA TYR A 545 14.51 -19.19 -0.80
C TYR A 545 14.37 -18.24 0.40
N ALA A 546 13.16 -17.71 0.65
CA ALA A 546 12.92 -16.83 1.80
C ALA A 546 13.41 -17.42 3.15
N PRO A 547 13.28 -18.75 3.42
CA PRO A 547 13.87 -19.34 4.62
C PRO A 547 15.39 -19.17 4.74
N GLN A 548 16.12 -19.24 3.62
CA GLN A 548 17.56 -18.98 3.58
C GLN A 548 17.86 -17.49 3.72
N MET A 549 17.14 -16.61 3.03
CA MET A 549 17.36 -15.17 3.10
C MET A 549 17.21 -14.63 4.52
N LEU A 550 16.31 -15.23 5.28
CA LEU A 550 16.01 -14.81 6.64
C LEU A 550 16.75 -15.64 7.69
N ASP A 551 17.71 -16.50 7.34
CA ASP A 551 18.49 -17.30 8.30
C ASP A 551 17.66 -18.19 9.23
N LEU A 552 16.54 -18.75 8.76
CA LEU A 552 15.69 -19.56 9.62
C LEU A 552 16.43 -20.83 10.10
N PRO A 553 16.18 -21.31 11.34
CA PRO A 553 16.79 -22.53 11.85
C PRO A 553 16.10 -23.80 11.31
N LEU A 554 16.05 -23.94 9.98
CA LEU A 554 15.34 -24.99 9.25
C LEU A 554 16.30 -25.94 8.52
N GLU A 555 15.78 -27.09 8.09
CA GLU A 555 16.52 -27.97 7.19
C GLU A 555 16.80 -27.25 5.86
N GLY A 556 18.03 -27.34 5.35
CA GLY A 556 18.43 -26.73 4.09
C GLY A 556 19.01 -25.31 4.20
N VAL A 557 18.68 -24.55 5.25
CA VAL A 557 19.31 -23.23 5.48
C VAL A 557 20.82 -23.41 5.75
N ASN A 558 21.62 -22.50 5.20
CA ASN A 558 23.08 -22.51 5.12
C ASN A 558 23.68 -23.68 4.32
N SER A 559 22.84 -24.41 3.57
CA SER A 559 23.32 -25.45 2.66
C SER A 559 23.89 -24.84 1.40
N SER A 560 25.07 -25.31 0.99
CA SER A 560 25.65 -24.94 -0.30
C SER A 560 24.74 -25.27 -1.48
N LYS A 561 23.88 -26.29 -1.36
CA LYS A 561 22.88 -26.63 -2.39
C LYS A 561 21.91 -25.49 -2.67
N VAL A 562 21.51 -24.71 -1.66
CA VAL A 562 20.60 -23.58 -1.84
C VAL A 562 21.30 -22.49 -2.64
N GLY A 563 22.53 -22.15 -2.29
CA GLY A 563 23.33 -21.16 -3.04
C GLY A 563 23.57 -21.57 -4.50
N GLU A 564 23.90 -22.84 -4.75
CA GLU A 564 24.01 -23.40 -6.10
C GLU A 564 22.68 -23.38 -6.84
N TRP A 565 21.57 -23.69 -6.16
CA TRP A 565 20.25 -23.64 -6.76
C TRP A 565 19.88 -22.21 -7.18
N ILE A 566 20.04 -21.20 -6.31
CA ILE A 566 19.77 -19.80 -6.66
C ILE A 566 20.60 -19.38 -7.89
N HIS A 567 21.89 -19.72 -7.90
CA HIS A 567 22.80 -19.42 -9.02
C HIS A 567 22.31 -20.04 -10.33
N ASN A 568 22.11 -21.36 -10.36
CA ASN A 568 21.71 -22.09 -11.56
C ASN A 568 20.31 -21.71 -12.05
N THR A 569 19.48 -21.16 -11.16
CA THR A 569 18.07 -20.92 -11.42
C THR A 569 17.79 -19.49 -11.87
N PHE A 570 18.45 -18.51 -11.24
CA PHE A 570 18.12 -17.10 -11.41
C PHE A 570 19.28 -16.23 -11.89
N GLN A 571 20.54 -16.64 -11.66
CA GLN A 571 21.67 -15.82 -12.09
C GLN A 571 22.01 -16.07 -13.56
N GLN A 572 22.15 -15.00 -14.33
CA GLN A 572 22.57 -15.04 -15.74
C GLN A 572 24.09 -14.94 -15.87
N ASP A 573 24.62 -15.23 -17.05
CA ASP A 573 26.05 -15.18 -17.36
C ASP A 573 26.70 -13.80 -17.09
N ASP A 574 25.91 -12.72 -17.14
CA ASP A 574 26.37 -11.36 -16.85
C ASP A 574 26.31 -10.98 -15.36
N GLY A 575 25.95 -11.93 -14.49
CA GLY A 575 25.80 -11.76 -13.05
C GLY A 575 24.40 -11.31 -12.61
N SER A 576 23.54 -10.88 -13.53
CA SER A 576 22.20 -10.40 -13.20
C SER A 576 21.29 -11.48 -12.66
N CYS A 577 20.46 -11.15 -11.68
CA CYS A 577 19.37 -12.01 -11.23
C CYS A 577 18.08 -11.65 -11.93
N ILE A 578 17.34 -12.68 -12.39
CA ILE A 578 16.11 -12.51 -13.17
C ILE A 578 14.86 -12.96 -12.43
N ASP A 579 13.72 -12.44 -12.85
CA ASP A 579 12.41 -13.06 -12.59
C ASP A 579 11.66 -13.31 -13.90
N TYR A 580 10.75 -14.28 -13.85
CA TYR A 580 9.91 -14.67 -14.97
C TYR A 580 8.60 -13.90 -14.93
N TRP A 581 8.34 -13.09 -15.96
CA TRP A 581 7.16 -12.23 -16.03
C TRP A 581 6.19 -12.67 -17.13
N CYS A 582 4.89 -12.65 -16.83
CA CYS A 582 3.84 -12.65 -17.84
C CYS A 582 2.90 -11.45 -17.70
N GLU A 583 2.60 -10.77 -18.80
CA GLU A 583 1.70 -9.62 -18.78
C GLU A 583 0.23 -10.08 -18.60
N PRO A 584 -0.51 -9.47 -17.66
CA PRO A 584 -1.94 -9.72 -17.48
C PRO A 584 -2.75 -9.43 -18.75
N GLY A 585 -3.11 -10.48 -19.50
CA GLY A 585 -3.94 -10.38 -20.70
C GLY A 585 -3.28 -10.84 -22.00
N GLU A 586 -1.98 -11.11 -22.01
CA GLU A 586 -1.26 -11.65 -23.19
C GLU A 586 -1.28 -13.19 -23.27
N PHE A 587 -2.37 -13.83 -22.82
CA PHE A 587 -2.53 -15.28 -22.63
C PHE A 587 -2.37 -16.19 -23.87
N LYS A 588 -2.00 -15.67 -25.05
CA LYS A 588 -2.16 -16.43 -26.30
C LYS A 588 -1.01 -16.39 -27.30
N VAL A 589 0.10 -15.71 -27.03
CA VAL A 589 1.25 -15.77 -27.95
C VAL A 589 2.28 -16.72 -27.36
N ARG A 590 2.60 -17.76 -28.13
CA ARG A 590 3.55 -18.87 -27.83
C ARG A 590 5.01 -18.43 -27.63
N GLU A 591 5.26 -17.16 -27.38
CA GLU A 591 6.60 -16.60 -27.25
C GLU A 591 6.94 -16.49 -25.76
N TYR A 592 8.16 -16.90 -25.42
CA TYR A 592 8.70 -17.14 -24.08
C TYR A 592 8.34 -16.06 -23.03
N PRO A 593 8.26 -16.40 -21.73
CA PRO A 593 8.05 -15.40 -20.68
C PRO A 593 9.10 -14.30 -20.77
N ARG A 594 8.68 -13.05 -20.59
CA ARG A 594 9.63 -11.94 -20.57
C ARG A 594 10.54 -12.11 -19.37
N VAL A 595 11.84 -11.97 -19.61
CA VAL A 595 12.85 -12.06 -18.57
C VAL A 595 13.26 -10.64 -18.20
N ARG A 596 13.01 -10.25 -16.95
CA ARG A 596 13.45 -8.97 -16.39
C ARG A 596 14.58 -9.22 -15.42
N LYS A 597 15.53 -8.29 -15.39
CA LYS A 597 16.67 -8.28 -14.46
C LYS A 597 16.41 -7.24 -13.39
N TYR A 598 16.59 -7.62 -12.13
CA TYR A 598 16.19 -6.81 -10.97
C TYR A 598 17.37 -6.54 -10.03
N PRO A 599 17.69 -5.28 -9.72
CA PRO A 599 18.63 -4.93 -8.66
C PRO A 599 18.24 -5.50 -7.30
N GLY A 600 16.96 -5.37 -6.90
CA GLY A 600 16.47 -5.89 -5.62
C GLY A 600 16.74 -7.38 -5.43
N LEU A 601 16.38 -8.21 -6.42
CA LEU A 601 16.60 -9.65 -6.39
C LEU A 601 18.10 -10.01 -6.42
N SER A 602 18.90 -9.23 -7.15
CA SER A 602 20.36 -9.43 -7.18
C SER A 602 21.00 -9.18 -5.81
N PHE A 603 20.55 -8.13 -5.11
CA PHE A 603 21.00 -7.84 -3.74
C PHE A 603 20.50 -8.89 -2.74
N GLN A 604 19.22 -9.26 -2.77
CA GLN A 604 18.69 -10.31 -1.88
C GLN A 604 19.42 -11.65 -2.07
N ALA A 605 19.65 -12.07 -3.32
CA ALA A 605 20.41 -13.28 -3.63
C ALA A 605 21.85 -13.21 -3.10
N SER A 606 22.48 -12.02 -3.16
CA SER A 606 23.82 -11.82 -2.64
C SER A 606 23.93 -12.07 -1.14
N LEU A 607 22.89 -11.71 -0.36
CA LEU A 607 22.84 -12.01 1.08
C LEU A 607 22.93 -13.52 1.30
N CYS A 608 22.05 -14.29 0.64
CA CYS A 608 22.05 -15.76 0.73
C CYS A 608 23.37 -16.40 0.26
N TRP A 609 24.03 -15.82 -0.74
CA TRP A 609 25.31 -16.32 -1.21
C TRP A 609 26.45 -16.03 -0.24
N PHE A 610 26.39 -14.95 0.54
CA PHE A 610 27.34 -14.75 1.63
C PHE A 610 27.19 -15.86 2.69
N ASP A 611 25.95 -16.20 3.08
CA ASP A 611 25.69 -17.20 4.13
C ASP A 611 26.01 -18.64 3.69
N THR A 612 25.77 -18.94 2.40
CA THR A 612 26.03 -20.28 1.83
C THR A 612 27.47 -20.47 1.34
N GLY A 613 28.36 -19.49 1.54
CA GLY A 613 29.77 -19.58 1.18
C GLY A 613 30.09 -19.39 -0.31
N HIS A 614 29.19 -18.76 -1.06
CA HIS A 614 29.28 -18.50 -2.50
C HIS A 614 29.61 -17.04 -2.83
N ALA A 615 30.59 -16.46 -2.13
CA ALA A 615 30.96 -15.05 -2.28
C ALA A 615 31.19 -14.61 -3.74
N SER A 616 31.72 -15.48 -4.60
CA SER A 616 31.91 -15.15 -6.03
C SER A 616 30.61 -14.92 -6.81
N TYR A 617 29.51 -15.58 -6.42
CA TYR A 617 28.20 -15.36 -7.05
C TYR A 617 27.59 -14.04 -6.57
N ALA A 618 27.73 -13.74 -5.28
CA ALA A 618 27.38 -12.45 -4.69
C ALA A 618 28.13 -11.30 -5.35
N ASP A 619 29.45 -11.40 -5.47
CA ASP A 619 30.29 -10.39 -6.11
C ASP A 619 29.86 -10.13 -7.56
N ALA A 620 29.56 -11.18 -8.33
CA ALA A 620 29.08 -11.05 -9.70
C ALA A 620 27.73 -10.32 -9.79
N ALA A 621 26.80 -10.62 -8.89
CA ALA A 621 25.49 -9.95 -8.83
C ALA A 621 25.63 -8.48 -8.43
N VAL A 622 26.34 -8.17 -7.34
CA VAL A 622 26.58 -6.80 -6.89
C VAL A 622 27.30 -6.00 -7.99
N GLN A 623 28.31 -6.58 -8.63
CA GLN A 623 29.02 -5.93 -9.73
C GLN A 623 28.11 -5.67 -10.93
N TRP A 624 27.21 -6.59 -11.29
CA TRP A 624 26.23 -6.33 -12.34
C TRP A 624 25.34 -5.14 -11.98
N VAL A 625 24.77 -5.14 -10.77
CA VAL A 625 23.86 -4.09 -10.31
C VAL A 625 24.53 -2.72 -10.37
N GLU A 626 25.76 -2.59 -9.87
CA GLU A 626 26.53 -1.34 -9.89
C GLU A 626 26.85 -0.83 -11.30
N ASN A 627 26.95 -1.73 -12.28
CA ASN A 627 27.28 -1.40 -13.68
C ASN A 627 26.04 -1.35 -14.60
N SER A 628 24.85 -1.69 -14.09
CA SER A 628 23.61 -1.77 -14.87
C SER A 628 23.10 -0.41 -15.36
N GLY A 629 23.54 0.68 -14.73
CA GLY A 629 22.97 2.02 -14.92
C GLY A 629 21.52 2.11 -14.43
N LEU A 630 21.12 1.27 -13.47
CA LEU A 630 19.84 1.34 -12.76
C LEU A 630 19.94 2.07 -11.42
N TRP A 631 21.16 2.27 -10.92
CA TRP A 631 21.40 3.12 -9.76
C TRP A 631 21.37 4.59 -10.16
N ASN A 632 20.52 5.38 -9.51
CA ASN A 632 20.61 6.82 -9.60
C ASN A 632 21.44 7.33 -8.42
N THR A 633 22.63 7.89 -8.62
CA THR A 633 23.45 8.42 -7.53
C THR A 633 23.01 9.80 -7.03
N THR A 634 22.05 10.45 -7.68
CA THR A 634 21.52 11.76 -7.29
C THR A 634 20.05 11.90 -7.72
N PRO A 635 19.08 11.70 -6.81
CA PRO A 635 19.23 11.77 -5.35
C PRO A 635 19.65 10.46 -4.65
N GLY A 636 19.82 9.35 -5.37
CA GLY A 636 19.93 8.00 -4.79
C GLY A 636 18.81 7.08 -5.31
N GLY A 637 18.83 5.82 -4.89
CA GLY A 637 17.78 4.84 -5.18
C GLY A 637 17.94 4.09 -6.51
N TRP A 638 17.11 3.05 -6.67
CA TRP A 638 17.27 2.04 -7.72
C TRP A 638 16.03 1.95 -8.61
N VAL A 639 16.23 2.02 -9.92
CA VAL A 639 15.19 1.65 -10.90
C VAL A 639 14.95 0.14 -10.82
N ASP A 640 13.68 -0.23 -10.72
CA ASP A 640 13.24 -1.59 -10.37
C ASP A 640 13.73 -2.71 -11.31
N TRP A 641 13.64 -2.51 -12.62
CA TRP A 641 14.05 -3.54 -13.57
C TRP A 641 14.52 -3.02 -14.92
N ILE A 642 15.21 -3.90 -15.64
CA ILE A 642 15.48 -3.80 -17.06
C ILE A 642 15.08 -5.10 -17.79
N GLU A 643 14.32 -4.99 -18.86
CA GLU A 643 14.00 -6.11 -19.75
C GLU A 643 15.27 -6.60 -20.46
N SER A 644 15.55 -7.90 -20.37
CA SER A 644 16.79 -8.48 -20.88
C SER A 644 16.95 -8.37 -22.40
N GLU A 645 15.84 -8.47 -23.14
CA GLU A 645 15.84 -8.49 -24.61
C GLU A 645 15.80 -7.09 -25.23
N SER A 646 14.98 -6.21 -24.69
CA SER A 646 14.72 -4.88 -25.24
C SER A 646 15.64 -3.80 -24.67
N GLY A 647 16.19 -4.02 -23.48
CA GLY A 647 16.87 -2.98 -22.69
C GLY A 647 15.92 -1.92 -22.14
N ASN A 648 14.59 -2.09 -22.28
CA ASN A 648 13.62 -1.19 -21.67
C ASN A 648 13.77 -1.25 -20.16
N LYS A 649 13.75 -0.08 -19.52
CA LYS A 649 13.82 0.04 -18.07
C LYS A 649 12.44 0.39 -17.52
N ALA A 650 12.22 0.08 -16.26
CA ALA A 650 11.11 0.66 -15.51
C ALA A 650 11.21 2.19 -15.51
N ASP A 651 10.06 2.87 -15.41
CA ASP A 651 10.03 4.32 -15.26
C ASP A 651 10.76 4.74 -13.97
N ASP A 652 11.35 5.94 -13.96
CA ASP A 652 12.12 6.47 -12.83
C ASP A 652 11.35 6.59 -11.51
N TRP A 653 10.02 6.61 -11.56
CA TRP A 653 9.18 6.68 -10.37
C TRP A 653 8.88 5.30 -9.78
N LEU A 654 9.19 4.21 -10.50
CA LEU A 654 9.20 2.83 -10.00
C LEU A 654 10.54 2.55 -9.31
N ARG A 655 10.83 3.33 -8.27
CA ARG A 655 11.97 3.10 -7.37
C ARG A 655 11.43 2.55 -6.07
N PHE A 656 11.94 1.41 -5.66
CA PHE A 656 11.50 0.74 -4.44
C PHE A 656 12.53 0.94 -3.33
N ILE A 657 12.02 1.31 -2.16
CA ILE A 657 12.88 1.69 -1.05
C ILE A 657 13.50 0.47 -0.36
N ASP A 658 12.84 -0.69 -0.44
CA ASP A 658 13.37 -1.98 0.02
C ASP A 658 14.68 -2.35 -0.70
N THR A 659 14.81 -2.06 -1.99
CA THR A 659 16.02 -2.28 -2.78
C THR A 659 17.19 -1.46 -2.23
N SER A 660 16.91 -0.27 -1.67
CA SER A 660 17.93 0.55 -1.01
C SER A 660 18.37 -0.04 0.34
N PHE A 661 17.50 -0.78 1.05
CA PHE A 661 17.94 -1.55 2.20
C PHE A 661 18.82 -2.72 1.77
N TYR A 662 18.36 -3.51 0.79
CA TYR A 662 19.12 -4.68 0.33
C TYR A 662 20.48 -4.28 -0.25
N SER A 663 20.61 -3.16 -0.96
CA SER A 663 21.91 -2.64 -1.41
C SER A 663 22.84 -2.30 -0.23
N ILE A 664 22.33 -1.61 0.79
CA ILE A 664 23.07 -1.26 2.01
C ILE A 664 23.56 -2.52 2.73
N ALA A 665 22.68 -3.52 2.91
CA ALA A 665 23.01 -4.81 3.50
C ALA A 665 24.07 -5.57 2.69
N SER A 666 23.91 -5.65 1.37
CA SER A 666 24.86 -6.33 0.47
C SER A 666 26.23 -5.67 0.48
N TRP A 667 26.29 -4.34 0.39
CA TRP A 667 27.55 -3.60 0.55
C TRP A 667 28.12 -3.77 1.95
N ASN A 668 27.28 -4.00 2.96
CA ASN A 668 27.75 -4.33 4.30
C ASN A 668 28.42 -5.71 4.41
N GLY A 669 28.23 -6.57 3.42
CA GLY A 669 28.75 -7.94 3.38
C GLY A 669 27.76 -8.98 3.90
N GLY A 670 26.47 -8.63 3.97
CA GLY A 670 25.42 -9.47 4.54
C GLY A 670 24.55 -8.70 5.55
N TYR A 671 23.48 -9.36 5.99
CA TYR A 671 22.63 -8.86 7.06
C TYR A 671 22.04 -10.03 7.85
N ASP A 672 22.11 -9.96 9.17
CA ASP A 672 21.61 -10.98 10.07
C ASP A 672 20.14 -10.69 10.44
N PHE A 673 19.23 -11.49 9.90
CA PHE A 673 17.79 -11.35 10.15
C PHE A 673 17.34 -11.98 11.47
N THR A 674 18.21 -12.69 12.19
CA THR A 674 17.83 -13.36 13.43
C THR A 674 17.30 -12.37 14.48
N CYS A 675 16.23 -12.77 15.17
CA CYS A 675 15.66 -12.04 16.31
C CYS A 675 16.10 -12.67 17.63
N ASP A 676 17.27 -13.30 17.66
CA ASP A 676 17.75 -13.94 18.87
C ASP A 676 18.24 -12.89 19.86
N ARG A 677 17.94 -13.12 21.14
CA ARG A 677 18.70 -12.51 22.23
C ARG A 677 20.14 -13.00 22.11
N GLY A 678 20.94 -12.37 21.27
CA GLY A 678 22.38 -12.61 21.25
C GLY A 678 22.82 -12.56 22.70
N GLU A 679 23.31 -13.69 23.24
CA GLU A 679 23.35 -13.98 24.67
C GLU A 679 23.68 -12.72 25.45
N VAL A 680 22.64 -12.02 25.93
CA VAL A 680 22.85 -10.86 26.78
C VAL A 680 23.25 -11.52 28.07
N SER A 681 24.56 -11.74 28.22
CA SER A 681 25.13 -12.13 29.49
C SER A 681 24.71 -11.02 30.43
N VAL A 682 23.65 -11.27 31.19
CA VAL A 682 23.19 -10.37 32.23
C VAL A 682 24.27 -10.46 33.28
N GLY A 683 25.35 -9.71 33.07
CA GLY A 683 26.30 -9.38 34.10
C GLY A 683 25.48 -8.64 35.13
N VAL A 684 25.02 -9.37 36.13
CA VAL A 684 24.44 -8.78 37.33
C VAL A 684 25.57 -7.99 37.95
N ASP A 685 25.67 -6.71 37.58
CA ASP A 685 26.56 -5.78 38.25
C ASP A 685 26.05 -5.67 39.69
N SER A 686 26.92 -5.91 40.66
CA SER A 686 26.57 -6.04 42.08
C SER A 686 26.08 -4.74 42.72
N ASP A 687 25.98 -3.67 41.93
CA ASP A 687 25.98 -2.29 42.42
C ASP A 687 24.58 -1.65 42.43
N GLY A 688 23.56 -2.36 41.93
CA GLY A 688 22.15 -2.01 42.15
C GLY A 688 21.67 -0.72 41.48
N ASP A 689 22.43 -0.14 40.57
CA ASP A 689 22.03 0.98 39.73
C ASP A 689 21.51 0.49 38.38
N GLY A 690 20.17 0.39 38.28
CA GLY A 690 19.34 0.24 37.08
C GLY A 690 19.98 -0.18 35.75
N LEU A 691 19.45 -1.28 35.19
CA LEU A 691 19.71 -1.81 33.84
C LEU A 691 20.24 -0.77 32.84
N LYS A 692 21.56 -0.76 32.63
CA LYS A 692 22.19 -0.14 31.47
C LYS A 692 22.45 -1.23 30.45
N TYR A 693 21.80 -1.13 29.29
CA TYR A 693 22.11 -1.97 28.15
C TYR A 693 23.59 -1.82 27.76
N PRO A 694 24.26 -2.90 27.32
CA PRO A 694 25.66 -2.82 26.91
C PRO A 694 25.79 -1.93 25.67
N LYS A 695 26.85 -1.11 25.65
CA LYS A 695 27.38 -0.54 24.41
C LYS A 695 28.06 -1.64 23.61
N ASP A 696 27.66 -1.75 22.34
CA ASP A 696 28.30 -2.42 21.19
C ASP A 696 28.72 -3.89 21.32
N PRO A 697 28.11 -4.81 20.53
CA PRO A 697 28.82 -5.99 20.08
C PRO A 697 29.73 -5.60 18.92
N ASN A 698 31.04 -5.63 19.17
CA ASN A 698 32.05 -5.53 18.12
C ASN A 698 32.13 -6.90 17.41
N PRO A 699 31.71 -7.06 16.14
CA PRO A 699 31.79 -8.35 15.47
C PRO A 699 33.24 -8.57 15.03
N THR A 700 33.91 -9.50 15.68
CA THR A 700 35.15 -10.06 15.13
C THR A 700 34.75 -11.15 14.14
N ALA A 701 34.83 -10.83 12.85
CA ALA A 701 34.72 -11.80 11.77
C ALA A 701 35.93 -12.76 11.75
N PRO A 702 35.80 -13.99 11.21
CA PRO A 702 36.92 -14.89 10.91
C PRO A 702 37.88 -14.33 9.86
#